data_AF-A0A8T1H2M2-F1
#
_entry.id   AF-A0A8T1H2M2-F1
#
_cell.length_a   1.000
_cell.length_b   1.000
_cell.length_c   1.000
_cell.angle_alpha   90.00
_cell.angle_beta   90.00
_cell.angle_gamma   90.00
#
_symmetry.space_group_name_H-M   'P 1'
#
loop_
_entity.id
_entity.type
_entity.pdbx_description
1 polymer ?
#
loop_
_entity_poly.entity_id
_entity_poly.type
_entity_poly.pdbx_seq_one_letter_code
_entity_poly.pdbx_strand_id
1 'polypeptide(L)'
;MELADKLNYPKSGYLVKAITGFKIFIYKREHALGDSEAVIPKVIRNNKSVINFLKTNNKCVFHCIAYHKQEDSKKDPRRVQSPVKQAFKQYCSYKDINYTRSLFRSFKPIDILQFDELEDCFQLNINVFTMDVETGKVECIRRSDKEYDAINILSHENHALYIKNIDMFQCKYQCSKCEMIFVSSDKLRNHKKNQCELVNIESFPEEPTIYRPASNTIHSLLTKYSIKKIDQYIDHFIVYDFEAILKPTATQHGENTVFTNEHIPVSVSIADSLTEEVHCFVNDDPKELLKDMFQYISDVGAKIQQYNVSKYKPLLRKIIDAQGLTGMEIPGVLFGNTYKTQDVDAWIRSGDFASFFDFHSKLGFGKKRSDYGKIKQALDQVPVLGFNSGRYDINLIKADLFATIGTENIKSVIKNPSYMCIATSDMKMLDISNYVPAGTSYAKYLSTYLGDCKCDNKNRCVCGLGKGIFPYEYITEFNVLNETKVPPQSAFDSKLRGTSITGDDYERVKFVWEYHDMKSIKDLLIWYNNLDVVPFIKAIKAQRELFKRFDLDMFADGVSLPGLSEKVMYQTCFNNLQYPDKKPANAFQFPAKRMGGYKIQDAKAKRKFGMTLEHLNTLLQKQKYLCGLCYCQLTADTASADRINNNLGHIDGNILISCVKCNTARKDMSLGGFRYKKLLEFNSDRLVYSIDREEKDIYAKMKSNIAGGPSIIFNRYAKRNETKIRGGKICKKIIGYDANALYLWALGNEMPCGRLTTVDAYPGIVSDIVNDKIFGFLECDIRTPPHLKEYFSEMTPIFKNTLIDCSDENVIGQHMLSTTRRANKAEQSQLVS
;
A
#
# COMPACT_ATOMS: atom_id res chain seq x y z
N MET A 1 -18.12 8.20 9.67
CA MET A 1 -18.81 9.44 10.10
C MET A 1 -18.94 10.31 8.84
N GLU A 2 -19.64 9.84 7.81
CA GLU A 2 -21.12 9.60 7.72
C GLU A 2 -21.85 10.94 7.56
N LEU A 3 -22.57 11.21 6.47
CA LEU A 3 -22.86 10.40 5.27
C LEU A 3 -21.78 10.67 4.19
N ALA A 4 -21.06 9.74 3.56
CA ALA A 4 -21.26 8.33 3.19
C ALA A 4 -22.23 8.05 2.02
N ASP A 5 -23.32 8.81 1.88
CA ASP A 5 -24.46 8.39 1.06
C ASP A 5 -24.87 9.41 -0.01
N LYS A 6 -25.20 8.90 -1.21
CA LYS A 6 -26.03 9.53 -2.28
C LYS A 6 -25.41 10.53 -3.27
N LEU A 7 -24.39 10.11 -4.02
CA LEU A 7 -24.32 10.45 -5.45
C LEU A 7 -23.99 9.21 -6.30
N ASN A 8 -24.59 9.13 -7.50
CA ASN A 8 -24.71 7.88 -8.26
C ASN A 8 -23.72 7.77 -9.44
N TYR A 9 -23.18 6.56 -9.64
CA TYR A 9 -22.31 6.20 -10.75
C TYR A 9 -23.08 5.96 -12.07
N PRO A 10 -22.57 6.40 -13.24
CA PRO A 10 -22.87 5.80 -14.53
C PRO A 10 -22.11 4.46 -14.68
N LYS A 11 -22.56 3.53 -13.83
CA LYS A 11 -22.93 2.15 -14.12
C LYS A 11 -22.74 1.61 -15.56
N SER A 12 -22.75 0.30 -15.60
CA SER A 12 -22.85 -0.64 -16.74
C SER A 12 -24.26 -1.18 -17.50
N GLY A 13 -23.46 -1.76 -18.52
CA GLY A 13 -23.59 -2.01 -19.97
C GLY A 13 -23.50 -3.45 -20.55
N TYR A 14 -23.52 -4.61 -19.89
CA TYR A 14 -23.52 -5.00 -18.48
C TYR A 14 -22.10 -5.26 -17.99
N LEU A 15 -21.81 -4.81 -16.77
CA LEU A 15 -20.87 -5.49 -15.91
C LEU A 15 -21.66 -6.59 -15.22
N VAL A 16 -20.95 -7.65 -14.87
CA VAL A 16 -21.32 -8.54 -13.76
C VAL A 16 -21.47 -7.66 -12.50
N LYS A 17 -22.71 -7.24 -12.18
CA LYS A 17 -23.03 -6.32 -11.06
C LYS A 17 -22.38 -6.81 -9.74
N ALA A 18 -22.51 -8.11 -9.54
CA ALA A 18 -21.60 -9.00 -8.83
C ALA A 18 -21.83 -10.40 -9.43
N ILE A 19 -20.92 -11.34 -9.19
CA ILE A 19 -21.35 -12.74 -9.12
C ILE A 19 -22.20 -12.82 -7.85
N THR A 20 -23.53 -12.74 -7.98
CA THR A 20 -24.46 -12.87 -6.84
C THR A 20 -24.34 -14.24 -6.19
N GLY A 21 -24.14 -15.26 -7.03
CA GLY A 21 -23.58 -16.55 -6.66
C GLY A 21 -23.18 -17.31 -7.91
N PHE A 22 -22.00 -17.91 -7.91
CA PHE A 22 -21.67 -19.06 -8.74
C PHE A 22 -21.08 -20.11 -7.80
N LYS A 23 -21.52 -21.36 -7.95
CA LYS A 23 -21.41 -22.37 -6.91
C LYS A 23 -20.93 -23.67 -7.53
N ILE A 24 -19.63 -23.73 -7.83
CA ILE A 24 -19.00 -25.01 -8.23
C ILE A 24 -19.03 -25.92 -6.99
N PHE A 25 -19.82 -26.98 -7.06
CA PHE A 25 -19.77 -28.05 -6.08
C PHE A 25 -18.80 -29.14 -6.56
N ILE A 26 -17.53 -29.04 -6.14
CA ILE A 26 -16.56 -30.12 -6.37
C ILE A 26 -16.78 -31.22 -5.33
N TYR A 27 -17.79 -32.05 -5.58
CA TYR A 27 -18.05 -33.23 -4.76
C TYR A 27 -16.98 -34.30 -5.03
N LYS A 28 -16.16 -34.57 -4.00
CA LYS A 28 -15.31 -35.76 -3.99
C LYS A 28 -16.23 -36.98 -3.92
N ARG A 29 -16.17 -37.88 -4.92
CA ARG A 29 -16.95 -39.14 -4.88
C ARG A 29 -16.57 -39.95 -3.64
N GLU A 30 -17.54 -40.71 -3.11
CA GLU A 30 -17.37 -41.62 -1.97
C GLU A 30 -17.20 -40.95 -0.59
N HIS A 31 -17.63 -39.68 -0.43
CA HIS A 31 -17.56 -38.96 0.85
C HIS A 31 -18.79 -39.26 1.73
N ALA A 32 -18.90 -40.51 2.20
CA ALA A 32 -20.03 -40.98 2.98
C ALA A 32 -19.86 -40.81 4.50
N LEU A 33 -20.84 -40.17 5.16
CA LEU A 33 -20.83 -39.93 6.60
C LEU A 33 -21.63 -40.99 7.37
N GLY A 34 -20.94 -41.70 8.27
CA GLY A 34 -21.51 -42.73 9.12
C GLY A 34 -20.53 -43.43 10.06
N ASP A 35 -19.22 -43.32 9.83
CA ASP A 35 -18.22 -44.05 10.62
C ASP A 35 -18.36 -43.76 12.12
N SER A 36 -18.29 -44.82 12.91
CA SER A 36 -18.48 -44.80 14.36
C SER A 36 -17.17 -45.01 15.15
N GLU A 37 -16.08 -45.35 14.47
CA GLU A 37 -14.76 -45.62 15.05
C GLU A 37 -13.74 -44.47 14.84
N ALA A 38 -14.12 -43.43 14.08
CA ALA A 38 -13.31 -42.23 13.76
C ALA A 38 -12.62 -41.57 14.98
N VAL A 39 -11.32 -41.29 14.88
CA VAL A 39 -10.43 -40.99 16.02
C VAL A 39 -10.26 -39.48 16.24
N ILE A 40 -11.36 -38.81 16.60
CA ILE A 40 -11.46 -37.34 16.66
C ILE A 40 -10.27 -36.65 17.40
N PRO A 41 -9.42 -35.89 16.69
CA PRO A 41 -8.20 -35.26 17.21
C PRO A 41 -8.42 -34.29 18.38
N LYS A 42 -7.37 -34.07 19.17
CA LYS A 42 -7.39 -33.21 20.37
C LYS A 42 -7.84 -31.76 20.09
N VAL A 43 -7.50 -31.21 18.91
CA VAL A 43 -7.90 -29.85 18.51
C VAL A 43 -9.41 -29.73 18.30
N ILE A 44 -10.04 -30.70 17.62
CA ILE A 44 -11.50 -30.77 17.44
C ILE A 44 -12.19 -31.12 18.77
N ARG A 45 -11.68 -32.12 19.49
CA ARG A 45 -12.23 -32.65 20.74
C ARG A 45 -12.30 -31.61 21.87
N ASN A 46 -11.36 -30.67 21.90
CA ASN A 46 -11.32 -29.58 22.89
C ASN A 46 -12.14 -28.35 22.45
N ASN A 47 -12.62 -28.29 21.21
CA ASN A 47 -13.31 -27.11 20.68
C ASN A 47 -14.77 -27.06 21.18
N LYS A 48 -15.08 -26.12 22.07
CA LYS A 48 -16.41 -25.95 22.68
C LYS A 48 -17.54 -25.64 21.68
N SER A 49 -17.17 -25.19 20.47
CA SER A 49 -18.09 -24.92 19.36
C SER A 49 -18.52 -26.18 18.61
N VAL A 50 -17.97 -27.36 18.92
CA VAL A 50 -18.28 -28.64 18.27
C VAL A 50 -18.86 -29.65 19.28
N ILE A 51 -19.70 -30.58 18.82
CA ILE A 51 -20.22 -31.72 19.57
C ILE A 51 -19.88 -33.01 18.83
N ASN A 52 -19.16 -33.91 19.48
CA ASN A 52 -19.04 -35.30 19.04
C ASN A 52 -20.18 -36.13 19.67
N PHE A 53 -20.89 -36.93 18.86
CA PHE A 53 -21.81 -37.96 19.34
C PHE A 53 -21.11 -39.32 19.32
N LEU A 54 -21.11 -40.02 20.46
CA LEU A 54 -20.45 -41.32 20.59
C LEU A 54 -21.39 -42.46 20.16
N LYS A 55 -20.83 -43.50 19.52
CA LYS A 55 -21.53 -44.74 19.11
C LYS A 55 -22.78 -44.47 18.25
N THR A 56 -22.60 -43.77 17.14
CA THR A 56 -23.70 -43.36 16.26
C THR A 56 -24.26 -44.49 15.40
N ASN A 57 -23.49 -45.55 15.14
CA ASN A 57 -23.88 -46.73 14.35
C ASN A 57 -24.41 -46.33 12.95
N ASN A 58 -23.55 -45.75 12.10
CA ASN A 58 -23.90 -45.28 10.74
C ASN A 58 -24.96 -44.16 10.68
N LYS A 59 -25.19 -43.43 11.77
CA LYS A 59 -26.28 -42.42 11.87
C LYS A 59 -25.82 -41.07 12.43
N CYS A 60 -24.53 -40.75 12.32
CA CYS A 60 -23.99 -39.48 12.83
C CYS A 60 -24.74 -38.25 12.26
N VAL A 61 -25.11 -38.29 10.97
CA VAL A 61 -25.94 -37.24 10.32
C VAL A 61 -27.30 -37.10 11.00
N PHE A 62 -28.01 -38.20 11.30
CA PHE A 62 -29.26 -38.16 12.06
C PHE A 62 -29.07 -37.70 13.51
N HIS A 63 -27.90 -37.94 14.15
CA HIS A 63 -27.63 -37.39 15.48
C HIS A 63 -27.48 -35.87 15.44
N CYS A 64 -26.82 -35.32 14.42
CA CYS A 64 -26.77 -33.89 14.17
C CYS A 64 -28.19 -33.32 13.96
N ILE A 65 -28.97 -33.87 13.01
CA ILE A 65 -30.35 -33.41 12.70
C ILE A 65 -31.25 -33.48 13.94
N ALA A 66 -31.25 -34.62 14.65
CA ALA A 66 -32.11 -34.83 15.82
C ALA A 66 -31.66 -34.09 17.09
N TYR A 67 -30.44 -33.56 17.12
CA TYR A 67 -30.00 -32.60 18.15
C TYR A 67 -30.40 -31.16 17.77
N HIS A 68 -30.32 -30.82 16.49
CA HIS A 68 -30.74 -29.52 15.97
C HIS A 68 -32.23 -29.27 16.24
N LYS A 69 -33.12 -30.17 15.78
CA LYS A 69 -34.59 -30.04 15.91
C LYS A 69 -35.17 -30.28 17.32
N GLN A 70 -34.35 -30.29 18.38
CA GLN A 70 -34.87 -30.27 19.76
C GLN A 70 -35.31 -28.84 20.14
N GLU A 71 -36.48 -28.70 20.76
CA GLU A 71 -36.98 -27.42 21.26
C GLU A 71 -36.54 -27.14 22.72
N ASP A 72 -36.02 -28.16 23.43
CA ASP A 72 -35.61 -28.02 24.83
C ASP A 72 -34.40 -27.07 24.99
N SER A 73 -34.58 -26.05 25.82
CA SER A 73 -33.55 -25.11 26.31
C SER A 73 -32.27 -25.78 26.86
N LYS A 74 -32.32 -27.05 27.27
CA LYS A 74 -31.21 -27.80 27.90
C LYS A 74 -30.82 -29.05 27.11
N LYS A 75 -30.69 -28.93 25.78
CA LYS A 75 -30.20 -29.98 24.85
C LYS A 75 -28.96 -30.72 25.41
N ASP A 76 -29.13 -32.00 25.77
CA ASP A 76 -28.03 -32.87 26.22
C ASP A 76 -27.66 -33.87 25.10
N PRO A 77 -26.44 -33.78 24.52
CA PRO A 77 -25.98 -34.72 23.48
C PRO A 77 -26.11 -36.20 23.85
N ARG A 78 -26.09 -36.53 25.16
CA ARG A 78 -26.20 -37.91 25.67
C ARG A 78 -27.62 -38.47 25.59
N ARG A 79 -28.64 -37.64 25.37
CA ARG A 79 -30.07 -38.02 25.35
C ARG A 79 -30.68 -38.07 23.94
N VAL A 80 -29.89 -37.83 22.89
CA VAL A 80 -30.35 -37.69 21.49
C VAL A 80 -30.95 -38.97 20.86
N GLN A 81 -30.75 -40.16 21.45
CA GLN A 81 -31.10 -41.45 20.84
C GLN A 81 -32.59 -41.66 20.51
N SER A 82 -33.52 -41.14 21.32
CA SER A 82 -34.96 -41.24 21.01
C SER A 82 -35.34 -40.30 19.85
N PRO A 83 -34.96 -39.00 19.87
CA PRO A 83 -35.04 -38.12 18.71
C PRO A 83 -34.43 -38.70 17.42
N VAL A 84 -33.25 -39.34 17.47
CA VAL A 84 -32.64 -40.00 16.29
C VAL A 84 -33.57 -41.05 15.68
N LYS A 85 -34.24 -41.85 16.52
CA LYS A 85 -35.20 -42.87 16.07
C LYS A 85 -36.49 -42.27 15.51
N GLN A 86 -36.90 -41.08 15.98
CA GLN A 86 -38.02 -40.33 15.41
C GLN A 86 -37.66 -39.73 14.05
N ALA A 87 -36.50 -39.06 13.94
CA ALA A 87 -36.00 -38.53 12.67
C ALA A 87 -35.84 -39.64 11.62
N PHE A 88 -35.28 -40.80 12.00
CA PHE A 88 -35.17 -41.94 11.09
C PHE A 88 -36.52 -42.48 10.61
N LYS A 89 -37.56 -42.47 11.47
CA LYS A 89 -38.93 -42.82 11.04
C LYS A 89 -39.47 -41.83 10.02
N GLN A 90 -39.26 -40.53 10.22
CA GLN A 90 -39.66 -39.49 9.27
C GLN A 90 -38.96 -39.70 7.90
N TYR A 91 -37.67 -40.03 7.89
CA TYR A 91 -36.95 -40.38 6.66
C TYR A 91 -37.50 -41.65 5.98
N CYS A 92 -37.82 -42.70 6.75
CA CYS A 92 -38.49 -43.89 6.22
C CYS A 92 -39.84 -43.53 5.54
N SER A 93 -40.68 -42.73 6.20
CA SER A 93 -41.96 -42.28 5.64
C SER A 93 -41.80 -41.38 4.41
N TYR A 94 -40.83 -40.47 4.39
CA TYR A 94 -40.51 -39.63 3.22
C TYR A 94 -40.00 -40.44 2.01
N LYS A 95 -39.47 -41.65 2.25
CA LYS A 95 -39.00 -42.57 1.20
C LYS A 95 -40.00 -43.66 0.82
N ASP A 96 -41.23 -43.64 1.35
CA ASP A 96 -42.22 -44.72 1.22
C ASP A 96 -41.71 -46.10 1.70
N ILE A 97 -40.74 -46.12 2.61
CA ILE A 97 -40.15 -47.34 3.17
C ILE A 97 -40.77 -47.65 4.53
N ASN A 98 -41.29 -48.87 4.69
CA ASN A 98 -41.76 -49.35 5.99
C ASN A 98 -40.62 -49.48 7.01
N TYR A 99 -40.71 -48.74 8.12
CA TYR A 99 -39.72 -48.77 9.20
C TYR A 99 -39.65 -50.16 9.86
N THR A 100 -38.46 -50.76 9.88
CA THR A 100 -38.19 -51.99 10.65
C THR A 100 -36.99 -51.84 11.60
N ARG A 101 -36.98 -52.63 12.67
CA ARG A 101 -35.82 -52.75 13.57
C ARG A 101 -34.56 -53.29 12.86
N SER A 102 -34.73 -54.06 11.78
CA SER A 102 -33.61 -54.55 10.97
C SER A 102 -33.00 -53.40 10.17
N LEU A 103 -33.82 -52.69 9.38
CA LEU A 103 -33.40 -51.52 8.60
C LEU A 103 -32.73 -50.44 9.44
N PHE A 104 -33.24 -50.16 10.65
CA PHE A 104 -32.59 -49.23 11.57
C PHE A 104 -31.22 -49.73 12.08
N ARG A 105 -30.99 -51.05 12.21
CA ARG A 105 -29.68 -51.59 12.60
C ARG A 105 -28.70 -51.57 11.43
N SER A 106 -29.10 -52.13 10.28
CA SER A 106 -28.26 -52.31 9.09
C SER A 106 -28.18 -51.09 8.16
N PHE A 107 -28.49 -49.89 8.67
CA PHE A 107 -28.44 -48.67 7.87
C PHE A 107 -26.99 -48.33 7.46
N LYS A 108 -26.79 -47.84 6.24
CA LYS A 108 -25.47 -47.49 5.69
C LYS A 108 -25.10 -46.03 5.97
N PRO A 109 -23.81 -45.66 5.95
CA PRO A 109 -23.39 -44.26 5.85
C PRO A 109 -24.10 -43.54 4.69
N ILE A 110 -24.34 -42.23 4.84
CA ILE A 110 -25.03 -41.40 3.84
C ILE A 110 -24.00 -40.56 3.08
N ASP A 111 -23.98 -40.63 1.76
CA ASP A 111 -23.13 -39.75 0.94
C ASP A 111 -23.65 -38.30 0.98
N ILE A 112 -22.74 -37.32 0.98
CA ILE A 112 -23.08 -35.89 0.99
C ILE A 112 -23.95 -35.45 -0.20
N LEU A 113 -23.97 -36.20 -1.30
CA LEU A 113 -24.89 -36.01 -2.43
C LEU A 113 -26.35 -36.37 -2.10
N GLN A 114 -26.58 -37.24 -1.11
CA GLN A 114 -27.93 -37.63 -0.66
C GLN A 114 -28.50 -36.66 0.37
N PHE A 115 -27.76 -35.60 0.74
CA PHE A 115 -28.19 -34.67 1.77
C PHE A 115 -29.37 -33.82 1.31
N ASP A 116 -29.50 -33.53 0.01
CA ASP A 116 -30.63 -32.81 -0.58
C ASP A 116 -31.97 -33.48 -0.21
N GLU A 117 -32.00 -34.83 -0.19
CA GLU A 117 -33.15 -35.62 0.25
C GLU A 117 -33.46 -35.45 1.76
N LEU A 118 -32.42 -35.26 2.58
CA LEU A 118 -32.56 -35.01 4.02
C LEU A 118 -33.02 -33.57 4.26
N GLU A 119 -32.54 -32.61 3.47
CA GLU A 119 -32.93 -31.20 3.51
C GLU A 119 -34.43 -31.06 3.22
N ASP A 120 -34.92 -31.69 2.16
CA ASP A 120 -36.34 -31.73 1.84
C ASP A 120 -37.15 -32.54 2.87
N CYS A 121 -36.69 -33.72 3.28
CA CYS A 121 -37.34 -34.57 4.30
C CYS A 121 -37.54 -33.86 5.64
N PHE A 122 -36.54 -33.09 6.10
CA PHE A 122 -36.54 -32.45 7.42
C PHE A 122 -36.86 -30.96 7.41
N GLN A 123 -36.92 -30.32 6.23
CA GLN A 123 -37.03 -28.87 6.07
C GLN A 123 -35.89 -28.16 6.84
N LEU A 124 -34.64 -28.41 6.42
CA LEU A 124 -33.39 -27.90 7.02
C LEU A 124 -32.31 -27.68 5.94
N ASN A 125 -31.33 -26.81 6.23
CA ASN A 125 -30.13 -26.59 5.41
C ASN A 125 -28.91 -27.27 6.06
N ILE A 126 -28.30 -28.28 5.44
CA ILE A 126 -27.20 -29.11 5.98
C ILE A 126 -25.85 -28.70 5.36
N ASN A 127 -25.20 -27.71 5.96
CA ASN A 127 -23.84 -27.33 5.59
C ASN A 127 -22.82 -28.31 6.17
N VAL A 128 -21.83 -28.71 5.37
CA VAL A 128 -20.74 -29.61 5.78
C VAL A 128 -19.39 -28.91 5.64
N PHE A 129 -18.60 -28.96 6.70
CA PHE A 129 -17.28 -28.37 6.82
C PHE A 129 -16.23 -29.45 7.06
N THR A 130 -14.97 -29.14 6.77
CA THR A 130 -13.79 -29.90 7.21
C THR A 130 -12.90 -29.01 8.06
N MET A 131 -12.01 -29.62 8.85
CA MET A 131 -10.92 -28.94 9.55
C MET A 131 -9.63 -29.67 9.27
N ASP A 132 -8.64 -28.94 8.77
CA ASP A 132 -7.26 -29.38 8.71
C ASP A 132 -6.67 -29.43 10.14
N VAL A 133 -6.01 -30.52 10.49
CA VAL A 133 -5.63 -30.83 11.88
C VAL A 133 -4.34 -30.14 12.30
N GLU A 134 -3.45 -29.82 11.36
CA GLU A 134 -2.13 -29.22 11.63
C GLU A 134 -2.22 -27.69 11.68
N THR A 135 -2.90 -27.09 10.70
CA THR A 135 -3.09 -25.64 10.58
C THR A 135 -4.30 -25.13 11.35
N GLY A 136 -5.30 -25.98 11.63
CA GLY A 136 -6.59 -25.60 12.18
C GLY A 136 -7.51 -24.86 11.18
N LYS A 137 -7.16 -24.84 9.89
CA LYS A 137 -7.96 -24.20 8.83
C LYS A 137 -9.31 -24.91 8.68
N VAL A 138 -10.40 -24.14 8.58
CA VAL A 138 -11.77 -24.66 8.41
C VAL A 138 -12.29 -24.31 7.02
N GLU A 139 -12.74 -25.32 6.28
CA GLU A 139 -13.26 -25.18 4.92
C GLU A 139 -14.70 -25.70 4.82
N CYS A 140 -15.46 -25.24 3.82
CA CYS A 140 -16.87 -25.57 3.63
C CYS A 140 -17.03 -26.47 2.40
N ILE A 141 -17.12 -27.79 2.59
CA ILE A 141 -17.14 -28.79 1.51
C ILE A 141 -18.53 -29.02 0.89
N ARG A 142 -19.61 -28.74 1.64
CA ARG A 142 -20.98 -28.65 1.12
C ARG A 142 -21.70 -27.47 1.77
N ARG A 143 -22.52 -26.75 1.00
CA ARG A 143 -23.42 -25.70 1.50
C ARG A 143 -24.77 -25.83 0.82
N SER A 144 -25.85 -25.92 1.59
CA SER A 144 -27.21 -25.97 1.04
C SER A 144 -27.52 -24.74 0.17
N ASP A 145 -28.47 -24.86 -0.75
CA ASP A 145 -29.10 -23.77 -1.52
C ASP A 145 -30.60 -23.61 -1.20
N LYS A 146 -31.15 -24.42 -0.29
CA LYS A 146 -32.52 -24.30 0.23
C LYS A 146 -32.64 -23.10 1.18
N GLU A 147 -33.86 -22.75 1.59
CA GLU A 147 -34.14 -21.58 2.45
C GLU A 147 -34.71 -21.98 3.83
N TYR A 148 -34.12 -23.00 4.47
CA TYR A 148 -34.53 -23.51 5.79
C TYR A 148 -33.52 -23.20 6.91
N ASP A 149 -33.87 -23.54 8.16
CA ASP A 149 -32.96 -23.41 9.32
C ASP A 149 -31.68 -24.24 9.14
N ALA A 150 -30.54 -23.67 9.56
CA ALA A 150 -29.22 -24.07 9.10
C ALA A 150 -28.44 -24.89 10.14
N ILE A 151 -28.36 -26.20 9.89
CA ILE A 151 -27.48 -27.10 10.61
C ILE A 151 -26.09 -27.13 9.97
N ASN A 152 -25.07 -26.90 10.80
CA ASN A 152 -23.67 -26.92 10.38
C ASN A 152 -23.00 -28.18 10.96
N ILE A 153 -22.43 -29.01 10.08
CA ILE A 153 -21.77 -30.28 10.40
C ILE A 153 -20.28 -30.17 10.11
N LEU A 154 -19.44 -30.67 11.01
CA LEU A 154 -18.02 -30.94 10.76
C LEU A 154 -17.87 -32.41 10.35
N SER A 155 -17.34 -32.63 9.16
CA SER A 155 -16.88 -33.93 8.67
C SER A 155 -15.42 -34.14 9.09
N HIS A 156 -15.14 -35.29 9.69
CA HIS A 156 -13.77 -35.75 9.99
C HIS A 156 -13.75 -37.28 9.98
N GLU A 157 -12.83 -37.90 9.22
CA GLU A 157 -12.71 -39.36 9.09
C GLU A 157 -14.06 -40.07 8.89
N ASN A 158 -14.84 -39.64 7.89
CA ASN A 158 -16.17 -40.19 7.57
C ASN A 158 -17.21 -40.18 8.72
N HIS A 159 -16.97 -39.44 9.80
CA HIS A 159 -17.92 -39.19 10.89
C HIS A 159 -18.43 -37.74 10.86
N ALA A 160 -19.64 -37.52 11.41
CA ALA A 160 -20.29 -36.21 11.47
C ALA A 160 -20.40 -35.71 12.91
N LEU A 161 -19.88 -34.50 13.14
CA LEU A 161 -19.95 -33.75 14.40
C LEU A 161 -20.82 -32.51 14.20
N TYR A 162 -21.53 -32.06 15.24
CA TYR A 162 -22.40 -30.88 15.16
C TYR A 162 -21.65 -29.59 15.54
N ILE A 163 -21.72 -28.56 14.69
CA ILE A 163 -21.12 -27.24 14.96
C ILE A 163 -22.20 -26.33 15.59
N LYS A 164 -21.98 -25.90 16.82
CA LYS A 164 -22.86 -24.98 17.58
C LYS A 164 -22.77 -23.52 17.13
N ASN A 165 -21.58 -23.09 16.73
CA ASN A 165 -21.32 -21.71 16.35
C ASN A 165 -20.18 -21.71 15.32
N ILE A 166 -20.48 -21.32 14.08
CA ILE A 166 -19.53 -21.44 12.96
C ILE A 166 -18.44 -20.36 13.02
N ASP A 167 -18.76 -19.13 13.44
CA ASP A 167 -17.79 -18.03 13.48
C ASP A 167 -16.71 -18.24 14.53
N MET A 168 -17.10 -18.71 15.73
CA MET A 168 -16.14 -19.14 16.76
C MET A 168 -15.35 -20.38 16.34
N PHE A 169 -15.91 -21.25 15.49
CA PHE A 169 -15.17 -22.39 14.92
C PHE A 169 -14.17 -21.95 13.84
N GLN A 170 -14.48 -20.90 13.08
CA GLN A 170 -13.63 -20.26 12.07
C GLN A 170 -12.71 -19.15 12.64
N CYS A 171 -12.59 -19.01 13.96
CA CYS A 171 -11.82 -17.97 14.64
C CYS A 171 -12.16 -16.51 14.26
N LYS A 172 -13.41 -16.25 13.86
CA LYS A 172 -13.96 -14.91 13.54
C LYS A 172 -14.62 -14.31 14.77
N TYR A 173 -13.96 -13.37 15.43
CA TYR A 173 -14.45 -12.71 16.65
C TYR A 173 -14.90 -11.27 16.34
N GLN A 174 -16.17 -11.06 16.03
CA GLN A 174 -16.72 -9.75 15.67
C GLN A 174 -16.93 -8.83 16.89
N CYS A 175 -16.71 -7.52 16.72
CA CYS A 175 -17.03 -6.52 17.73
C CYS A 175 -18.49 -6.06 17.65
N SER A 176 -19.29 -6.42 18.65
CA SER A 176 -20.68 -5.97 18.86
C SER A 176 -20.85 -4.47 19.21
N LYS A 177 -20.01 -3.59 18.66
CA LYS A 177 -20.04 -2.12 18.82
C LYS A 177 -19.61 -1.39 17.54
N CYS A 178 -18.59 -1.91 16.84
CA CYS A 178 -18.03 -1.29 15.62
C CYS A 178 -17.76 -2.31 14.50
N GLU A 179 -18.32 -3.52 14.63
CA GLU A 179 -18.37 -4.62 13.65
C GLU A 179 -17.04 -5.20 13.12
N MET A 180 -15.89 -4.63 13.49
CA MET A 180 -14.57 -5.17 13.16
C MET A 180 -14.41 -6.63 13.60
N ILE A 181 -13.90 -7.47 12.69
CA ILE A 181 -13.66 -8.89 12.91
C ILE A 181 -12.20 -9.12 13.31
N PHE A 182 -12.00 -9.80 14.44
CA PHE A 182 -10.68 -10.11 14.97
C PHE A 182 -10.39 -11.61 14.85
N VAL A 183 -9.15 -11.96 14.50
CA VAL A 183 -8.67 -13.36 14.42
C VAL A 183 -8.44 -14.03 15.78
N SER A 184 -8.72 -13.35 16.90
CA SER A 184 -8.76 -13.96 18.23
C SER A 184 -9.63 -13.18 19.21
N SER A 185 -10.19 -13.90 20.19
CA SER A 185 -10.94 -13.33 21.32
C SER A 185 -10.11 -12.33 22.14
N ASP A 186 -8.79 -12.54 22.26
CA ASP A 186 -7.89 -11.62 22.94
C ASP A 186 -7.73 -10.28 22.21
N LYS A 187 -7.62 -10.30 20.88
CA LYS A 187 -7.58 -9.07 20.07
C LYS A 187 -8.89 -8.31 20.20
N LEU A 188 -10.03 -9.01 20.09
CA LEU A 188 -11.36 -8.41 20.33
C LEU A 188 -11.49 -7.83 21.74
N ARG A 189 -11.01 -8.54 22.77
CA ARG A 189 -11.05 -8.10 24.18
C ARG A 189 -10.20 -6.85 24.42
N ASN A 190 -9.00 -6.80 23.85
CA ASN A 190 -8.11 -5.63 23.97
C ASN A 190 -8.69 -4.42 23.23
N HIS A 191 -9.24 -4.63 22.03
CA HIS A 191 -9.94 -3.60 21.26
C HIS A 191 -11.16 -3.06 22.02
N LYS A 192 -12.04 -3.93 22.53
CA LYS A 192 -13.22 -3.54 23.33
C LYS A 192 -12.84 -2.79 24.62
N LYS A 193 -11.65 -3.03 25.19
CA LYS A 193 -11.18 -2.38 26.41
C LYS A 193 -10.61 -0.98 26.17
N ASN A 194 -9.91 -0.76 25.05
CA ASN A 194 -9.04 0.41 24.87
C ASN A 194 -9.20 1.17 23.53
N GLN A 195 -9.90 0.63 22.52
CA GLN A 195 -9.79 1.07 21.12
C GLN A 195 -11.11 0.98 20.33
N CYS A 196 -12.27 1.02 21.00
CA CYS A 196 -13.57 0.79 20.36
C CYS A 196 -14.20 2.05 19.72
N GLU A 197 -13.77 3.25 20.15
CA GLU A 197 -14.49 4.51 19.91
C GLU A 197 -13.62 5.60 19.22
N LEU A 198 -12.37 5.27 18.87
CA LEU A 198 -11.45 6.18 18.19
C LEU A 198 -11.14 5.68 16.77
N VAL A 199 -11.85 6.25 15.78
CA VAL A 199 -11.61 5.99 14.35
C VAL A 199 -10.31 6.65 13.86
N ASN A 200 -9.96 7.80 14.44
CA ASN A 200 -8.66 8.45 14.29
C ASN A 200 -7.98 8.56 15.66
N ILE A 201 -6.68 8.24 15.73
CA ILE A 201 -5.83 8.55 16.87
C ILE A 201 -4.96 9.74 16.47
N GLU A 202 -5.42 10.94 16.80
CA GLU A 202 -4.63 12.17 16.61
C GLU A 202 -3.61 12.27 17.76
N SER A 203 -2.33 12.31 17.41
CA SER A 203 -1.21 12.21 18.35
C SER A 203 -0.19 13.30 18.08
N PHE A 204 -0.26 14.37 18.87
CA PHE A 204 0.69 15.48 18.83
C PHE A 204 1.89 15.19 19.75
N PRO A 205 3.13 15.50 19.35
CA PRO A 205 4.27 15.44 20.26
C PRO A 205 4.16 16.50 21.37
N GLU A 206 4.80 16.26 22.51
CA GLU A 206 4.87 17.22 23.64
C GLU A 206 5.78 18.43 23.34
N GLU A 207 6.69 18.30 22.36
CA GLU A 207 7.68 19.30 21.95
C GLU A 207 7.75 19.32 20.42
N PRO A 208 7.89 20.49 19.77
CA PRO A 208 7.83 20.60 18.33
C PRO A 208 9.11 20.08 17.66
N THR A 209 8.93 19.20 16.66
CA THR A 209 10.03 18.63 15.87
C THR A 209 10.07 19.28 14.49
N ILE A 210 11.25 19.57 13.96
CA ILE A 210 11.37 20.06 12.57
C ILE A 210 11.04 18.89 11.64
N TYR A 211 10.05 19.08 10.75
CA TYR A 211 9.66 18.04 9.80
C TYR A 211 10.80 17.76 8.82
N ARG A 212 11.16 16.49 8.70
CA ARG A 212 12.11 15.99 7.72
C ARG A 212 11.60 14.64 7.21
N PRO A 213 11.42 14.46 5.89
CA PRO A 213 10.99 13.18 5.34
C PRO A 213 11.91 12.03 5.77
N ALA A 214 11.33 10.89 6.06
CA ALA A 214 12.08 9.70 6.44
C ALA A 214 12.93 9.19 5.26
N SER A 215 14.24 9.10 5.48
CA SER A 215 15.16 8.36 4.60
C SER A 215 14.73 6.90 4.49
N ASN A 216 14.95 6.25 3.34
CA ASN A 216 14.73 4.82 3.22
C ASN A 216 15.46 3.98 4.32
N THR A 217 14.93 2.78 4.55
CA THR A 217 15.41 1.85 5.59
C THR A 217 16.91 1.56 5.50
N ILE A 218 17.44 1.44 4.28
CA ILE A 218 18.83 1.04 4.03
C ILE A 218 19.76 2.19 4.42
N HIS A 219 19.53 3.40 3.89
CA HIS A 219 20.28 4.62 4.24
C HIS A 219 20.24 4.89 5.76
N SER A 220 19.08 4.73 6.39
CA SER A 220 18.91 4.88 7.84
C SER A 220 19.79 3.91 8.63
N LEU A 221 19.85 2.64 8.23
CA LEU A 221 20.65 1.61 8.90
C LEU A 221 22.15 1.74 8.59
N LEU A 222 22.55 2.04 7.34
CA LEU A 222 23.93 2.35 6.99
C LEU A 222 24.47 3.50 7.85
N THR A 223 23.69 4.57 8.01
CA THR A 223 24.00 5.71 8.89
C THR A 223 24.11 5.28 10.35
N LYS A 224 23.08 4.61 10.89
CA LYS A 224 23.03 4.13 12.29
C LYS A 224 24.22 3.24 12.65
N TYR A 225 24.65 2.37 11.75
CA TYR A 225 25.79 1.47 11.94
C TYR A 225 27.11 2.02 11.39
N SER A 226 27.14 3.28 10.93
CA SER A 226 28.33 3.96 10.40
C SER A 226 29.06 3.17 9.31
N ILE A 227 28.32 2.58 8.38
CA ILE A 227 28.84 1.95 7.17
C ILE A 227 28.98 3.02 6.08
N LYS A 228 30.17 3.15 5.49
CA LYS A 228 30.50 4.21 4.50
C LYS A 228 30.96 3.70 3.12
N LYS A 229 31.07 2.38 2.93
CA LYS A 229 31.58 1.74 1.70
C LYS A 229 30.49 1.07 0.85
N ILE A 230 29.23 1.25 1.22
CA ILE A 230 28.06 0.65 0.57
C ILE A 230 27.04 1.77 0.46
N ASP A 231 26.49 1.94 -0.74
CA ASP A 231 25.37 2.83 -1.04
C ASP A 231 24.03 2.25 -0.55
N GLN A 232 22.95 3.01 -0.63
CA GLN A 232 21.61 2.62 -0.18
C GLN A 232 20.68 2.03 -1.26
N TYR A 233 21.16 1.81 -2.50
CA TYR A 233 20.31 1.48 -3.64
C TYR A 233 20.07 -0.04 -3.77
N ILE A 234 18.87 -0.43 -4.21
CA ILE A 234 18.53 -1.81 -4.60
C ILE A 234 18.78 -1.93 -6.10
N ASP A 235 19.91 -2.51 -6.49
CA ASP A 235 20.42 -2.32 -7.86
C ASP A 235 19.50 -2.95 -8.92
N HIS A 236 18.92 -4.12 -8.64
CA HIS A 236 18.15 -4.92 -9.59
C HIS A 236 16.64 -4.96 -9.29
N PHE A 237 15.89 -5.19 -10.37
CA PHE A 237 14.44 -5.20 -10.50
C PHE A 237 14.03 -6.04 -11.71
N ILE A 238 12.77 -6.47 -11.75
CA ILE A 238 12.13 -7.20 -12.86
C ILE A 238 11.17 -6.24 -13.59
N VAL A 239 11.01 -6.39 -14.90
CA VAL A 239 9.98 -5.70 -15.71
C VAL A 239 9.05 -6.68 -16.39
N TYR A 240 7.80 -6.28 -16.64
CA TYR A 240 6.83 -7.08 -17.40
C TYR A 240 5.87 -6.22 -18.23
N ASP A 241 5.26 -6.84 -19.24
CA ASP A 241 4.22 -6.26 -20.10
C ASP A 241 3.26 -7.37 -20.60
N PHE A 242 1.94 -7.12 -20.64
CA PHE A 242 0.90 -8.11 -20.96
C PHE A 242 0.18 -7.79 -22.26
N GLU A 243 -0.09 -8.83 -23.05
CA GLU A 243 -0.96 -8.73 -24.23
C GLU A 243 -2.22 -9.61 -24.14
N ALA A 244 -3.26 -9.22 -24.87
CA ALA A 244 -4.62 -9.78 -24.72
C ALA A 244 -5.32 -10.12 -26.05
N ILE A 245 -6.03 -11.25 -26.05
CA ILE A 245 -7.07 -11.58 -27.05
C ILE A 245 -8.26 -10.63 -26.89
N LEU A 246 -8.74 -10.04 -27.99
CA LEU A 246 -9.89 -9.13 -28.03
C LEU A 246 -11.18 -9.87 -28.41
N LYS A 247 -11.54 -10.89 -27.64
CA LYS A 247 -12.70 -11.78 -27.87
C LYS A 247 -14.00 -10.97 -28.05
N PRO A 248 -14.67 -11.03 -29.22
CA PRO A 248 -15.87 -10.22 -29.46
C PRO A 248 -17.02 -10.51 -28.49
N THR A 249 -17.75 -9.46 -28.10
CA THR A 249 -19.01 -9.54 -27.36
C THR A 249 -19.96 -8.44 -27.84
N ALA A 250 -21.25 -8.62 -27.60
CA ALA A 250 -22.31 -7.66 -27.94
C ALA A 250 -23.21 -7.39 -26.73
N THR A 251 -22.61 -7.40 -25.53
CA THR A 251 -23.36 -7.20 -24.29
C THR A 251 -23.80 -5.74 -24.21
N GLN A 252 -25.11 -5.49 -24.11
CA GLN A 252 -25.70 -4.16 -23.89
C GLN A 252 -26.33 -4.09 -22.49
N HIS A 253 -26.30 -2.93 -21.85
CA HIS A 253 -27.20 -2.63 -20.73
C HIS A 253 -27.56 -1.16 -20.63
N GLY A 254 -28.62 -0.87 -19.86
CA GLY A 254 -29.27 0.43 -19.91
C GLY A 254 -29.62 0.77 -21.36
N GLU A 255 -29.60 2.05 -21.68
CA GLU A 255 -29.94 2.52 -23.03
C GLU A 255 -28.71 2.87 -23.87
N ASN A 256 -27.58 3.22 -23.23
CA ASN A 256 -26.49 3.99 -23.85
C ASN A 256 -25.10 3.33 -23.77
N THR A 257 -24.99 2.03 -23.45
CA THR A 257 -23.67 1.37 -23.29
C THR A 257 -23.69 -0.07 -23.78
N VAL A 258 -22.74 -0.38 -24.66
CA VAL A 258 -22.48 -1.70 -25.23
C VAL A 258 -21.00 -2.02 -25.04
N PHE A 259 -20.68 -3.20 -24.54
CA PHE A 259 -19.32 -3.76 -24.57
C PHE A 259 -19.12 -4.53 -25.88
N THR A 260 -18.00 -4.28 -26.56
CA THR A 260 -17.67 -4.85 -27.88
C THR A 260 -16.67 -6.00 -27.82
N ASN A 261 -15.80 -6.02 -26.80
CA ASN A 261 -14.74 -7.02 -26.65
C ASN A 261 -14.53 -7.34 -25.17
N GLU A 262 -14.35 -8.63 -24.87
CA GLU A 262 -13.79 -9.16 -23.63
C GLU A 262 -12.28 -9.30 -23.84
N HIS A 263 -11.48 -8.70 -22.95
CA HIS A 263 -10.02 -8.80 -23.01
C HIS A 263 -9.56 -9.98 -22.16
N ILE A 264 -8.90 -10.96 -22.78
CA ILE A 264 -8.36 -12.16 -22.10
C ILE A 264 -6.83 -12.12 -22.23
N PRO A 265 -6.05 -12.16 -21.13
CA PRO A 265 -4.58 -12.18 -21.23
C PRO A 265 -4.12 -13.44 -21.95
N VAL A 266 -3.19 -13.29 -22.90
CA VAL A 266 -2.70 -14.38 -23.75
C VAL A 266 -1.18 -14.50 -23.74
N SER A 267 -0.47 -13.40 -23.53
CA SER A 267 0.98 -13.44 -23.29
C SER A 267 1.42 -12.46 -22.22
N VAL A 268 2.58 -12.77 -21.63
CA VAL A 268 3.34 -11.85 -20.81
C VAL A 268 4.81 -11.97 -21.16
N SER A 269 5.39 -10.86 -21.61
CA SER A 269 6.83 -10.70 -21.70
C SER A 269 7.35 -10.22 -20.36
N ILE A 270 8.43 -10.85 -19.90
CA ILE A 270 9.10 -10.57 -18.64
C ILE A 270 10.61 -10.57 -18.85
N ALA A 271 11.30 -9.63 -18.22
CA ALA A 271 12.75 -9.50 -18.30
C ALA A 271 13.30 -8.96 -16.99
N ASP A 272 14.57 -9.23 -16.66
CA ASP A 272 15.18 -8.72 -15.43
C ASP A 272 16.51 -8.00 -15.65
N SER A 273 16.82 -7.10 -14.71
CA SER A 273 17.97 -6.20 -14.82
C SER A 273 19.26 -6.73 -14.20
N LEU A 274 19.29 -7.99 -13.74
CA LEU A 274 20.45 -8.72 -13.23
C LEU A 274 21.06 -9.63 -14.30
N THR A 275 20.23 -10.35 -15.06
CA THR A 275 20.62 -11.23 -16.17
C THR A 275 20.58 -10.51 -17.53
N GLU A 276 19.64 -9.56 -17.70
CA GLU A 276 19.16 -9.04 -18.99
C GLU A 276 18.58 -10.13 -19.94
N GLU A 277 18.21 -11.30 -19.39
CA GLU A 277 17.40 -12.34 -20.05
C GLU A 277 15.94 -11.88 -20.21
N VAL A 278 15.26 -12.45 -21.21
CA VAL A 278 13.91 -12.06 -21.66
C VAL A 278 13.12 -13.31 -22.00
N HIS A 279 11.93 -13.44 -21.43
CA HIS A 279 11.03 -14.57 -21.66
C HIS A 279 9.64 -14.04 -22.02
N CYS A 280 9.01 -14.63 -23.04
CA CYS A 280 7.60 -14.39 -23.36
C CYS A 280 6.84 -15.69 -23.15
N PHE A 281 5.97 -15.70 -22.15
CA PHE A 281 5.04 -16.81 -21.92
C PHE A 281 3.78 -16.56 -22.75
N VAL A 282 3.25 -17.59 -23.42
CA VAL A 282 2.06 -17.50 -24.27
C VAL A 282 1.20 -18.74 -24.06
N ASN A 283 0.02 -18.55 -23.48
CA ASN A 283 -0.82 -19.62 -22.92
C ASN A 283 -2.32 -19.26 -23.10
N ASP A 284 -3.19 -20.26 -23.24
CA ASP A 284 -4.64 -20.07 -23.40
C ASP A 284 -5.43 -20.10 -22.09
N ASP A 285 -4.84 -20.61 -21.00
CA ASP A 285 -5.35 -20.42 -19.63
C ASP A 285 -4.61 -19.26 -18.92
N PRO A 286 -5.31 -18.15 -18.58
CA PRO A 286 -4.77 -17.07 -17.76
C PRO A 286 -4.10 -17.51 -16.45
N LYS A 287 -4.52 -18.62 -15.83
CA LYS A 287 -3.94 -19.11 -14.56
C LYS A 287 -2.58 -19.74 -14.77
N GLU A 288 -2.42 -20.53 -15.82
CA GLU A 288 -1.11 -21.11 -16.15
C GLU A 288 -0.16 -20.02 -16.65
N LEU A 289 -0.64 -19.04 -17.43
CA LEU A 289 0.13 -17.84 -17.81
C LEU A 289 0.68 -17.08 -16.58
N LEU A 290 -0.15 -16.90 -15.53
CA LEU A 290 0.27 -16.25 -14.29
C LEU A 290 1.20 -17.13 -13.45
N LYS A 291 1.02 -18.45 -13.43
CA LYS A 291 1.96 -19.37 -12.76
C LYS A 291 3.35 -19.29 -13.40
N ASP A 292 3.43 -19.33 -14.73
CA ASP A 292 4.70 -19.20 -15.47
C ASP A 292 5.40 -17.88 -15.11
N MET A 293 4.65 -16.76 -15.14
CA MET A 293 5.14 -15.44 -14.74
C MET A 293 5.66 -15.39 -13.30
N PHE A 294 4.87 -15.88 -12.33
CA PHE A 294 5.24 -15.80 -10.91
C PHE A 294 6.31 -16.82 -10.50
N GLN A 295 6.43 -17.95 -11.21
CA GLN A 295 7.57 -18.85 -11.09
C GLN A 295 8.87 -18.16 -11.53
N TYR A 296 8.87 -17.49 -12.70
CA TYR A 296 10.03 -16.69 -13.15
C TYR A 296 10.40 -15.60 -12.13
N ILE A 297 9.40 -14.88 -11.59
CA ILE A 297 9.60 -13.87 -10.55
C ILE A 297 10.20 -14.48 -9.27
N SER A 298 9.83 -15.70 -8.89
CA SER A 298 10.40 -16.40 -7.74
C SER A 298 11.87 -16.79 -7.97
N ASP A 299 12.15 -17.43 -9.10
CA ASP A 299 13.49 -17.94 -9.43
C ASP A 299 14.52 -16.82 -9.65
N VAL A 300 14.13 -15.76 -10.35
CA VAL A 300 14.96 -14.54 -10.51
C VAL A 300 14.98 -13.73 -9.22
N GLY A 301 13.87 -13.70 -8.48
CA GLY A 301 13.76 -13.04 -7.19
C GLY A 301 14.81 -13.57 -6.22
N ALA A 302 14.97 -14.90 -6.11
CA ALA A 302 16.01 -15.53 -5.31
C ALA A 302 17.43 -15.11 -5.72
N LYS A 303 17.73 -14.99 -7.03
CA LYS A 303 19.03 -14.49 -7.54
C LYS A 303 19.27 -13.04 -7.10
N ILE A 304 18.26 -12.17 -7.21
CA ILE A 304 18.34 -10.74 -6.81
C ILE A 304 18.48 -10.61 -5.28
N GLN A 305 17.76 -11.42 -4.50
CA GLN A 305 17.90 -11.48 -3.04
C GLN A 305 19.30 -11.94 -2.63
N GLN A 306 19.88 -12.94 -3.30
CA GLN A 306 21.24 -13.39 -3.06
C GLN A 306 22.28 -12.28 -3.34
N TYR A 307 22.12 -11.53 -4.43
CA TYR A 307 22.93 -10.35 -4.71
C TYR A 307 22.78 -9.28 -3.62
N ASN A 308 21.54 -8.93 -3.23
CA ASN A 308 21.25 -7.96 -2.17
C ASN A 308 21.90 -8.36 -0.82
N VAL A 309 21.73 -9.62 -0.40
CA VAL A 309 22.32 -10.15 0.83
C VAL A 309 23.85 -10.15 0.78
N SER A 310 24.44 -10.37 -0.40
CA SER A 310 25.89 -10.23 -0.62
C SER A 310 26.35 -8.77 -0.47
N LYS A 311 25.74 -7.83 -1.21
CA LYS A 311 26.02 -6.38 -1.16
C LYS A 311 25.96 -5.85 0.27
N TYR A 312 24.91 -6.19 1.02
CA TYR A 312 24.67 -5.69 2.37
C TYR A 312 25.22 -6.59 3.50
N LYS A 313 25.97 -7.67 3.18
CA LYS A 313 26.57 -8.59 4.17
C LYS A 313 27.35 -7.89 5.31
N PRO A 314 28.14 -6.82 5.08
CA PRO A 314 28.83 -6.12 6.16
C PRO A 314 27.88 -5.37 7.12
N LEU A 315 26.76 -4.84 6.62
CA LEU A 315 25.71 -4.24 7.45
C LEU A 315 24.96 -5.32 8.24
N LEU A 316 24.59 -6.43 7.60
CA LEU A 316 23.89 -7.55 8.23
C LEU A 316 24.70 -8.13 9.41
N ARG A 317 26.00 -8.42 9.22
CA ARG A 317 26.89 -8.90 10.29
C ARG A 317 26.99 -7.86 11.43
N LYS A 318 27.14 -6.57 11.12
CA LYS A 318 27.23 -5.52 12.15
C LYS A 318 25.94 -5.31 12.95
N ILE A 319 24.76 -5.54 12.33
CA ILE A 319 23.47 -5.58 13.04
C ILE A 319 23.42 -6.78 14.00
N ILE A 320 23.82 -7.97 13.55
CA ILE A 320 23.89 -9.18 14.39
C ILE A 320 24.85 -8.97 15.57
N ASP A 321 26.05 -8.44 15.34
CA ASP A 321 27.03 -8.25 16.42
C ASP A 321 26.54 -7.21 17.45
N ALA A 322 25.83 -6.17 17.02
CA ALA A 322 25.26 -5.16 17.91
C ALA A 322 24.03 -5.65 18.69
N GLN A 323 22.97 -6.10 18.00
CA GLN A 323 21.65 -6.41 18.59
C GLN A 323 21.38 -7.91 18.80
N GLY A 324 22.21 -8.76 18.22
CA GLY A 324 21.89 -10.17 18.00
C GLY A 324 20.75 -10.36 16.99
N LEU A 325 20.35 -11.61 16.77
CA LEU A 325 19.15 -11.98 16.01
C LEU A 325 17.85 -11.75 16.82
N THR A 326 17.85 -10.78 17.74
CA THR A 326 16.74 -10.51 18.66
C THR A 326 15.46 -10.17 17.91
N GLY A 327 14.41 -10.98 18.09
CA GLY A 327 13.12 -10.81 17.40
C GLY A 327 13.05 -11.36 15.98
N MET A 328 14.08 -12.09 15.53
CA MET A 328 13.96 -13.00 14.38
C MET A 328 13.52 -14.39 14.85
N GLU A 329 12.91 -15.16 13.96
CA GLU A 329 12.60 -16.58 14.20
C GLU A 329 13.62 -17.43 13.41
N ILE A 330 14.29 -18.36 14.09
CA ILE A 330 15.42 -19.13 13.55
C ILE A 330 15.02 -20.62 13.59
N PRO A 331 14.92 -21.32 12.44
CA PRO A 331 14.61 -22.75 12.43
C PRO A 331 15.63 -23.58 13.24
N GLY A 332 15.14 -24.58 13.98
CA GLY A 332 15.97 -25.52 14.75
C GLY A 332 16.64 -24.97 16.01
N VAL A 333 16.51 -23.67 16.32
CA VAL A 333 17.32 -22.98 17.34
C VAL A 333 16.48 -22.47 18.51
N LEU A 334 17.02 -22.52 19.73
CA LEU A 334 16.29 -22.17 20.96
C LEU A 334 15.84 -20.70 20.98
N PHE A 335 14.53 -20.51 21.17
CA PHE A 335 13.86 -19.20 21.23
C PHE A 335 14.21 -18.44 22.52
N GLY A 336 14.65 -17.18 22.39
CA GLY A 336 14.92 -16.26 23.52
C GLY A 336 16.39 -15.91 23.75
N ASN A 337 17.33 -16.67 23.18
CA ASN A 337 18.77 -16.39 23.27
C ASN A 337 19.21 -15.27 22.29
N THR A 338 20.36 -14.63 22.58
CA THR A 338 20.94 -13.55 21.75
C THR A 338 22.15 -14.03 20.96
N TYR A 339 21.90 -14.60 19.78
CA TYR A 339 22.95 -15.10 18.87
C TYR A 339 23.70 -13.98 18.14
N LYS A 340 25.02 -14.17 17.94
CA LYS A 340 25.99 -13.27 17.32
C LYS A 340 26.51 -13.85 15.99
N THR A 341 27.35 -13.09 15.27
CA THR A 341 27.85 -13.54 13.95
C THR A 341 28.76 -14.76 14.06
N GLN A 342 29.42 -14.96 15.21
CA GLN A 342 30.22 -16.16 15.49
C GLN A 342 29.37 -17.44 15.51
N ASP A 343 28.12 -17.37 16.02
CA ASP A 343 27.18 -18.49 16.02
C ASP A 343 26.70 -18.79 14.59
N VAL A 344 26.37 -17.75 13.82
CA VAL A 344 25.97 -17.89 12.40
C VAL A 344 27.12 -18.50 11.57
N ASP A 345 28.35 -18.02 11.77
CA ASP A 345 29.53 -18.61 11.12
C ASP A 345 29.83 -20.03 11.63
N ALA A 346 29.38 -20.41 12.84
CA ALA A 346 29.49 -21.77 13.34
C ALA A 346 28.46 -22.70 12.69
N TRP A 347 27.18 -22.30 12.64
CA TRP A 347 26.10 -23.04 11.96
C TRP A 347 26.39 -23.29 10.47
N ILE A 348 27.08 -22.35 9.81
CA ILE A 348 27.54 -22.53 8.42
C ILE A 348 28.72 -23.52 8.32
N ARG A 349 29.53 -23.68 9.38
CA ARG A 349 30.64 -24.68 9.42
C ARG A 349 30.18 -26.07 9.83
N SER A 350 29.14 -26.21 10.65
CA SER A 350 28.51 -27.50 10.98
C SER A 350 27.61 -28.03 9.87
N GLY A 351 27.18 -27.18 8.94
CA GLY A 351 26.30 -27.55 7.82
C GLY A 351 24.81 -27.34 8.08
N ASP A 352 24.44 -26.70 9.20
CA ASP A 352 23.05 -26.35 9.52
C ASP A 352 22.47 -25.34 8.49
N PHE A 353 23.34 -24.50 7.92
CA PHE A 353 23.04 -23.62 6.79
C PHE A 353 24.12 -23.73 5.72
N ALA A 354 23.73 -23.87 4.45
CA ALA A 354 24.66 -24.05 3.33
C ALA A 354 25.47 -22.78 3.00
N SER A 355 24.96 -21.60 3.37
CA SER A 355 25.64 -20.31 3.20
C SER A 355 25.01 -19.22 4.07
N PHE A 356 25.62 -18.03 4.09
CA PHE A 356 25.02 -16.86 4.74
C PHE A 356 23.72 -16.40 4.04
N PHE A 357 23.50 -16.73 2.76
CA PHE A 357 22.23 -16.48 2.08
C PHE A 357 21.15 -17.50 2.46
N ASP A 358 21.50 -18.79 2.50
CA ASP A 358 20.62 -19.86 2.98
C ASP A 358 20.18 -19.64 4.44
N PHE A 359 21.10 -19.17 5.28
CA PHE A 359 20.77 -18.64 6.61
C PHE A 359 19.78 -17.47 6.54
N HIS A 360 20.01 -16.47 5.67
CA HIS A 360 19.17 -15.28 5.59
C HIS A 360 17.75 -15.54 5.05
N SER A 361 17.60 -16.45 4.07
CA SER A 361 16.30 -16.79 3.49
C SER A 361 15.41 -17.55 4.49
N LYS A 362 15.99 -18.46 5.27
CA LYS A 362 15.32 -19.28 6.29
C LYS A 362 14.88 -18.52 7.56
N LEU A 363 15.20 -17.23 7.72
CA LEU A 363 14.80 -16.44 8.90
C LEU A 363 13.35 -15.95 8.83
N GLY A 364 12.54 -16.31 9.82
CA GLY A 364 11.17 -15.81 10.01
C GLY A 364 11.11 -14.45 10.71
N PHE A 365 10.02 -13.71 10.50
CA PHE A 365 9.79 -12.39 11.12
C PHE A 365 9.05 -12.51 12.46
N GLY A 366 9.77 -12.36 13.57
CA GLY A 366 9.16 -12.37 14.90
C GLY A 366 8.30 -11.13 15.20
N LYS A 367 7.54 -11.21 16.31
CA LYS A 367 6.47 -10.26 16.73
C LYS A 367 6.89 -8.78 16.91
N LYS A 368 8.19 -8.44 16.86
CA LYS A 368 8.70 -7.06 16.85
C LYS A 368 9.76 -6.92 15.76
N ARG A 369 9.60 -5.93 14.88
CA ARG A 369 10.55 -5.62 13.80
C ARG A 369 11.86 -5.03 14.34
N SER A 370 12.83 -5.89 14.58
CA SER A 370 14.23 -5.55 14.85
C SER A 370 14.89 -4.82 13.67
N ASP A 371 16.09 -4.26 13.85
CA ASP A 371 16.80 -3.68 12.71
C ASP A 371 17.13 -4.73 11.64
N TYR A 372 17.36 -5.99 12.04
CA TYR A 372 17.55 -7.10 11.11
C TYR A 372 16.28 -7.38 10.30
N GLY A 373 15.11 -7.43 10.96
CA GLY A 373 13.83 -7.61 10.28
C GLY A 373 13.46 -6.46 9.34
N LYS A 374 13.92 -5.24 9.63
CA LYS A 374 13.75 -4.08 8.73
C LYS A 374 14.62 -4.19 7.47
N ILE A 375 15.90 -4.51 7.61
CA ILE A 375 16.78 -4.68 6.44
C ILE A 375 16.38 -5.91 5.63
N LYS A 376 16.08 -7.06 6.28
CA LYS A 376 15.60 -8.27 5.59
C LYS A 376 14.41 -7.97 4.68
N GLN A 377 13.34 -7.31 5.18
CA GLN A 377 12.21 -6.95 4.31
C GLN A 377 12.62 -6.04 3.12
N ALA A 378 13.61 -5.16 3.29
CA ALA A 378 14.09 -4.28 2.23
C ALA A 378 15.04 -4.97 1.21
N LEU A 379 15.64 -6.12 1.56
CA LEU A 379 16.47 -6.93 0.66
C LEU A 379 15.67 -8.04 -0.02
N ASP A 380 14.68 -8.60 0.70
CA ASP A 380 13.76 -9.64 0.22
C ASP A 380 12.81 -9.10 -0.85
N GLN A 381 12.20 -7.92 -0.66
CA GLN A 381 11.16 -7.37 -1.54
C GLN A 381 11.72 -6.85 -2.89
N VAL A 382 11.77 -7.73 -3.89
CA VAL A 382 12.23 -7.39 -5.25
C VAL A 382 11.23 -6.46 -5.97
N PRO A 383 11.66 -5.32 -6.55
CA PRO A 383 10.77 -4.49 -7.37
C PRO A 383 10.39 -5.19 -8.68
N VAL A 384 9.09 -5.25 -8.97
CA VAL A 384 8.52 -5.81 -10.21
C VAL A 384 7.71 -4.71 -10.90
N LEU A 385 8.05 -4.36 -12.14
CA LEU A 385 7.67 -3.09 -12.76
C LEU A 385 6.96 -3.27 -14.10
N GLY A 386 5.77 -2.69 -14.22
CA GLY A 386 5.08 -2.55 -15.50
C GLY A 386 4.79 -1.08 -15.84
N PHE A 387 4.25 -0.80 -17.03
CA PHE A 387 3.91 0.56 -17.48
C PHE A 387 2.40 0.74 -17.66
N ASN A 388 1.78 1.63 -16.86
CA ASN A 388 0.32 1.84 -16.81
C ASN A 388 -0.48 0.60 -16.33
N SER A 389 0.23 -0.43 -15.85
CA SER A 389 -0.29 -1.69 -15.31
C SER A 389 -1.30 -1.53 -14.20
N GLY A 390 -1.15 -0.51 -13.35
CA GLY A 390 -2.11 -0.21 -12.28
C GLY A 390 -3.50 0.08 -12.83
N ARG A 391 -3.60 0.56 -14.08
CA ARG A 391 -4.85 0.80 -14.80
C ARG A 391 -5.24 -0.34 -15.75
N TYR A 392 -4.30 -0.90 -16.52
CA TYR A 392 -4.59 -1.95 -17.52
C TYR A 392 -4.25 -3.35 -16.98
N ASP A 393 -2.98 -3.76 -16.99
CA ASP A 393 -2.56 -5.16 -16.78
C ASP A 393 -3.08 -5.75 -15.46
N ILE A 394 -2.98 -5.02 -14.34
CA ILE A 394 -3.51 -5.47 -13.05
C ILE A 394 -5.04 -5.61 -13.12
N ASN A 395 -5.74 -4.78 -13.89
CA ASN A 395 -7.18 -4.94 -14.13
C ASN A 395 -7.53 -6.06 -15.12
N LEU A 396 -6.60 -6.48 -15.98
CA LEU A 396 -6.71 -7.66 -16.84
C LEU A 396 -6.54 -8.96 -16.03
N ILE A 397 -5.56 -9.01 -15.13
CA ILE A 397 -5.18 -10.25 -14.40
C ILE A 397 -5.77 -10.41 -12.99
N LYS A 398 -6.39 -9.37 -12.41
CA LYS A 398 -6.89 -9.36 -11.00
C LYS A 398 -7.81 -10.51 -10.60
N ALA A 399 -8.48 -11.16 -11.55
CA ALA A 399 -9.38 -12.28 -11.29
C ALA A 399 -8.61 -13.47 -10.68
N ASP A 400 -7.42 -13.74 -11.21
CA ASP A 400 -6.61 -14.90 -10.88
C ASP A 400 -5.30 -14.53 -10.15
N LEU A 401 -4.83 -13.28 -10.26
CA LEU A 401 -3.66 -12.74 -9.57
C LEU A 401 -3.59 -13.15 -8.08
N PHE A 402 -4.64 -12.86 -7.32
CA PHE A 402 -4.70 -13.15 -5.87
C PHE A 402 -4.97 -14.63 -5.54
N ALA A 403 -5.34 -15.44 -6.53
CA ALA A 403 -5.35 -16.90 -6.40
C ALA A 403 -3.93 -17.47 -6.61
N THR A 404 -3.16 -16.90 -7.55
CA THR A 404 -1.80 -17.34 -7.88
C THR A 404 -0.76 -16.90 -6.84
N ILE A 405 -0.77 -15.64 -6.40
CA ILE A 405 0.21 -15.10 -5.43
C ILE A 405 -0.22 -15.31 -3.96
N GLY A 406 -1.36 -15.94 -3.74
CA GLY A 406 -2.03 -16.02 -2.44
C GLY A 406 -2.60 -14.68 -1.96
N THR A 407 -3.07 -14.66 -0.71
CA THR A 407 -3.65 -13.46 -0.06
C THR A 407 -3.02 -13.12 1.29
N GLU A 408 -2.12 -13.96 1.81
CA GLU A 408 -1.47 -13.74 3.10
C GLU A 408 -0.40 -12.65 3.03
N ASN A 409 -0.32 -11.83 4.08
CA ASN A 409 0.68 -10.76 4.27
C ASN A 409 0.75 -9.65 3.19
N ILE A 410 -0.14 -9.65 2.18
CA ILE A 410 -0.20 -8.63 1.13
C ILE A 410 -0.46 -7.23 1.72
N LYS A 411 0.22 -6.23 1.16
CA LYS A 411 -0.01 -4.80 1.38
C LYS A 411 -0.18 -4.09 0.05
N SER A 412 -1.36 -3.56 -0.21
CA SER A 412 -1.69 -2.79 -1.41
C SER A 412 -1.84 -1.31 -1.12
N VAL A 413 -1.41 -0.47 -2.06
CA VAL A 413 -1.73 0.97 -2.11
C VAL A 413 -2.64 1.18 -3.31
N ILE A 414 -3.91 1.50 -3.06
CA ILE A 414 -4.96 1.58 -4.08
C ILE A 414 -5.43 3.03 -4.21
N LYS A 415 -5.44 3.54 -5.44
CA LYS A 415 -6.06 4.81 -5.84
C LYS A 415 -7.11 4.50 -6.91
N ASN A 416 -8.24 3.96 -6.44
CA ASN A 416 -9.35 3.42 -7.23
C ASN A 416 -9.64 4.24 -8.52
N PRO A 417 -9.61 3.65 -9.73
CA PRO A 417 -9.49 2.21 -10.04
C PRO A 417 -8.05 1.67 -10.22
N SER A 418 -7.03 2.45 -9.86
CA SER A 418 -5.63 2.07 -10.06
C SER A 418 -5.00 1.40 -8.82
N TYR A 419 -4.23 0.33 -9.03
CA TYR A 419 -3.27 -0.18 -8.03
C TYR A 419 -1.93 0.54 -8.20
N MET A 420 -1.52 1.32 -7.20
CA MET A 420 -0.22 2.03 -7.22
C MET A 420 0.93 1.14 -6.76
N CYS A 421 0.65 0.18 -5.86
CA CYS A 421 1.61 -0.82 -5.41
C CYS A 421 0.88 -2.06 -4.87
N ILE A 422 1.43 -3.25 -5.11
CA ILE A 422 1.06 -4.50 -4.44
C ILE A 422 2.35 -5.13 -3.93
N ALA A 423 2.47 -5.36 -2.61
CA ALA A 423 3.68 -5.89 -2.00
C ALA A 423 3.39 -7.13 -1.15
N THR A 424 4.18 -8.18 -1.34
CA THR A 424 4.18 -9.44 -0.57
C THR A 424 5.34 -9.41 0.45
N SER A 425 5.85 -10.57 0.88
CA SER A 425 7.10 -10.69 1.64
C SER A 425 8.36 -10.45 0.80
N ASP A 426 8.29 -10.77 -0.50
CA ASP A 426 9.39 -11.11 -1.40
C ASP A 426 9.34 -10.37 -2.75
N MET A 427 8.22 -9.74 -3.09
CA MET A 427 8.12 -8.84 -4.24
C MET A 427 7.33 -7.56 -3.92
N LYS A 428 7.54 -6.55 -4.76
CA LYS A 428 6.87 -5.25 -4.72
C LYS A 428 6.51 -4.83 -6.14
N MET A 429 5.30 -5.21 -6.58
CA MET A 429 4.74 -4.76 -7.85
C MET A 429 4.47 -3.26 -7.81
N LEU A 430 4.93 -2.56 -8.85
CA LEU A 430 4.91 -1.11 -9.01
C LEU A 430 4.62 -0.76 -10.48
N ASP A 431 4.06 0.42 -10.72
CA ASP A 431 3.72 0.92 -12.06
C ASP A 431 4.46 2.25 -12.33
N ILE A 432 5.32 2.23 -13.36
CA ILE A 432 6.17 3.34 -13.78
C ILE A 432 5.38 4.58 -14.21
N SER A 433 4.10 4.44 -14.62
CA SER A 433 3.23 5.58 -14.94
C SER A 433 2.99 6.51 -13.75
N ASN A 434 3.14 6.02 -12.51
CA ASN A 434 3.07 6.84 -11.29
C ASN A 434 4.33 7.70 -11.06
N TYR A 435 5.42 7.42 -11.78
CA TYR A 435 6.73 8.09 -11.65
C TYR A 435 7.01 9.09 -12.78
N VAL A 436 6.00 9.39 -13.60
CA VAL A 436 6.07 10.31 -14.75
C VAL A 436 4.82 11.22 -14.80
N PRO A 437 4.79 12.29 -15.62
CA PRO A 437 3.59 13.09 -15.80
C PRO A 437 2.41 12.26 -16.32
N ALA A 438 1.20 12.54 -15.82
CA ALA A 438 -0.02 11.84 -16.23
C ALA A 438 -0.25 11.96 -17.75
N GLY A 439 -0.64 10.84 -18.39
CA GLY A 439 -0.82 10.79 -19.85
C GLY A 439 0.47 10.56 -20.65
N THR A 440 1.64 10.44 -20.01
CA THR A 440 2.86 9.97 -20.68
C THR A 440 2.64 8.54 -21.20
N SER A 441 2.74 8.35 -22.52
CA SER A 441 2.70 7.02 -23.14
C SER A 441 4.06 6.31 -23.04
N TYR A 442 4.07 4.98 -23.10
CA TYR A 442 5.30 4.18 -22.99
C TYR A 442 6.34 4.59 -24.06
N ALA A 443 5.93 4.75 -25.31
CA ALA A 443 6.81 5.24 -26.37
C ALA A 443 7.41 6.63 -26.09
N LYS A 444 6.67 7.53 -25.41
CA LYS A 444 7.21 8.85 -25.02
C LYS A 444 8.13 8.75 -23.81
N TYR A 445 7.87 7.83 -22.89
CA TYR A 445 8.77 7.50 -21.79
C TYR A 445 10.12 6.99 -22.34
N LEU A 446 10.10 6.02 -23.26
CA LEU A 446 11.31 5.51 -23.91
C LEU A 446 12.11 6.63 -24.59
N SER A 447 11.49 7.45 -25.45
CA SER A 447 12.28 8.49 -26.15
C SER A 447 12.75 9.64 -25.26
N THR A 448 12.13 9.86 -24.10
CA THR A 448 12.65 10.78 -23.09
C THR A 448 13.91 10.28 -22.39
N TYR A 449 14.09 8.96 -22.21
CA TYR A 449 15.26 8.39 -21.49
C TYR A 449 16.33 7.76 -22.39
N LEU A 450 15.97 7.33 -23.61
CA LEU A 450 16.86 6.65 -24.56
C LEU A 450 17.04 7.40 -25.89
N GLY A 451 16.23 8.44 -26.14
CA GLY A 451 16.11 9.09 -27.45
C GLY A 451 15.22 8.31 -28.42
N ASP A 452 14.87 8.92 -29.54
CA ASP A 452 14.14 8.26 -30.63
C ASP A 452 15.06 7.30 -31.42
N CYS A 453 14.48 6.30 -32.09
CA CYS A 453 15.25 5.34 -32.89
C CYS A 453 16.02 6.02 -34.03
N LYS A 454 17.31 5.71 -34.16
CA LYS A 454 18.26 6.34 -35.09
C LYS A 454 18.51 5.58 -36.39
N CYS A 455 17.63 4.65 -36.75
CA CYS A 455 17.74 3.91 -38.02
C CYS A 455 17.28 4.77 -39.20
N ASP A 456 18.15 5.00 -40.18
CA ASP A 456 17.87 5.85 -41.36
C ASP A 456 16.68 5.33 -42.18
N ASN A 457 16.56 4.01 -42.31
CA ASN A 457 15.41 3.34 -42.93
C ASN A 457 14.51 2.73 -41.86
N LYS A 458 13.35 3.36 -41.62
CA LYS A 458 12.35 2.88 -40.65
C LYS A 458 11.70 1.56 -41.09
N ASN A 459 11.50 1.35 -42.38
CA ASN A 459 10.87 0.14 -42.92
C ASN A 459 11.75 -1.11 -42.73
N ARG A 460 13.06 -0.93 -42.47
CA ARG A 460 14.01 -2.00 -42.10
C ARG A 460 14.47 -1.93 -40.65
N CYS A 461 13.68 -1.28 -39.79
CA CYS A 461 14.04 -1.07 -38.39
C CYS A 461 13.67 -2.27 -37.50
N VAL A 462 14.70 -3.00 -37.06
CA VAL A 462 14.67 -3.94 -35.91
C VAL A 462 15.32 -3.35 -34.65
N CYS A 463 15.58 -2.03 -34.65
CA CYS A 463 15.97 -1.30 -33.44
C CYS A 463 14.81 -1.33 -32.43
N GLY A 464 15.07 -1.77 -31.21
CA GLY A 464 14.06 -1.91 -30.14
C GLY A 464 13.41 -0.61 -29.65
N LEU A 465 13.71 0.53 -30.28
CA LEU A 465 13.03 1.82 -30.06
C LEU A 465 12.08 2.19 -31.22
N GLY A 466 12.13 1.45 -32.33
CA GLY A 466 11.13 1.51 -33.39
C GLY A 466 9.95 0.62 -32.99
N LYS A 467 8.86 1.23 -32.50
CA LYS A 467 7.62 0.56 -32.06
C LYS A 467 7.28 -0.68 -32.90
N GLY A 468 6.90 -1.79 -32.27
CA GLY A 468 6.29 -2.90 -33.00
C GLY A 468 4.95 -2.50 -33.62
N ILE A 469 4.39 -3.39 -34.45
CA ILE A 469 3.04 -3.24 -35.04
C ILE A 469 2.35 -4.59 -34.94
N PHE A 470 1.16 -4.63 -34.34
CA PHE A 470 0.45 -5.86 -34.00
C PHE A 470 -1.04 -5.78 -34.39
N PRO A 471 -1.67 -6.86 -34.91
CA PRO A 471 -3.02 -6.82 -35.49
C PRO A 471 -4.09 -7.04 -34.42
N TYR A 472 -4.17 -6.15 -33.43
CA TYR A 472 -5.02 -6.29 -32.23
C TYR A 472 -6.46 -6.76 -32.50
N GLU A 473 -7.15 -6.15 -33.47
CA GLU A 473 -8.56 -6.47 -33.76
C GLU A 473 -8.74 -7.76 -34.59
N TYR A 474 -7.66 -8.41 -35.02
CA TYR A 474 -7.65 -9.73 -35.67
C TYR A 474 -7.52 -10.86 -34.65
N ILE A 475 -6.77 -10.65 -33.55
CA ILE A 475 -6.53 -11.64 -32.50
C ILE A 475 -7.77 -11.77 -31.59
N THR A 476 -8.77 -12.49 -32.10
CA THR A 476 -10.10 -12.66 -31.49
C THR A 476 -10.26 -13.99 -30.75
N GLU A 477 -9.40 -14.97 -31.03
CA GLU A 477 -9.28 -16.25 -30.32
C GLU A 477 -7.83 -16.77 -30.37
N PHE A 478 -7.47 -17.70 -29.47
CA PHE A 478 -6.10 -18.21 -29.35
C PHE A 478 -5.59 -18.91 -30.63
N ASN A 479 -6.48 -19.60 -31.35
CA ASN A 479 -6.11 -20.37 -32.55
C ASN A 479 -5.55 -19.50 -33.69
N VAL A 480 -5.91 -18.21 -33.75
CA VAL A 480 -5.34 -17.25 -34.72
C VAL A 480 -3.82 -17.15 -34.59
N LEU A 481 -3.27 -17.33 -33.38
CA LEU A 481 -1.82 -17.31 -33.16
C LEU A 481 -1.09 -18.45 -33.90
N ASN A 482 -1.80 -19.52 -34.28
CA ASN A 482 -1.23 -20.65 -35.03
C ASN A 482 -1.21 -20.42 -36.56
N GLU A 483 -1.75 -19.30 -37.08
CA GLU A 483 -1.72 -19.01 -38.51
C GLU A 483 -0.29 -18.78 -39.01
N THR A 484 0.11 -19.53 -40.05
CA THR A 484 1.50 -19.60 -40.53
C THR A 484 1.83 -18.59 -41.64
N LYS A 485 1.17 -17.43 -41.65
CA LYS A 485 1.30 -16.40 -42.69
C LYS A 485 1.23 -15.00 -42.08
N VAL A 486 1.90 -14.04 -42.71
CA VAL A 486 1.74 -12.62 -42.40
C VAL A 486 0.23 -12.26 -42.50
N PRO A 487 -0.37 -11.66 -41.47
CA PRO A 487 -1.77 -11.21 -41.52
C PRO A 487 -1.99 -10.23 -42.67
N PRO A 488 -3.17 -10.23 -43.33
CA PRO A 488 -3.45 -9.28 -44.41
C PRO A 488 -3.40 -7.84 -43.89
N GLN A 489 -3.07 -6.87 -44.75
CA GLN A 489 -2.88 -5.47 -44.35
C GLN A 489 -4.06 -4.91 -43.52
N SER A 490 -5.30 -5.26 -43.87
CA SER A 490 -6.51 -4.84 -43.16
C SER A 490 -6.68 -5.44 -41.74
N ALA A 491 -5.90 -6.45 -41.34
CA ALA A 491 -5.88 -6.99 -39.98
C ALA A 491 -5.24 -6.01 -38.96
N PHE A 492 -4.47 -5.04 -39.45
CA PHE A 492 -3.81 -4.01 -38.62
C PHE A 492 -4.62 -2.70 -38.52
N ASP A 493 -5.79 -2.64 -39.14
CA ASP A 493 -6.69 -1.49 -39.05
C ASP A 493 -7.40 -1.45 -37.69
N SER A 494 -7.46 -0.27 -37.08
CA SER A 494 -8.02 -0.06 -35.74
C SER A 494 -9.30 0.77 -35.82
N LYS A 495 -10.45 0.12 -35.67
CA LYS A 495 -11.79 0.73 -35.59
C LYS A 495 -11.89 1.67 -34.39
N LEU A 496 -11.27 1.32 -33.27
CA LEU A 496 -11.23 2.15 -32.05
C LEU A 496 -10.63 3.55 -32.28
N ARG A 497 -9.69 3.68 -33.22
CA ARG A 497 -9.04 4.96 -33.58
C ARG A 497 -9.51 5.54 -34.91
N GLY A 498 -10.22 4.77 -35.73
CA GLY A 498 -10.57 5.14 -37.11
C GLY A 498 -9.35 5.25 -38.03
N THR A 499 -8.36 4.37 -37.88
CA THR A 499 -7.07 4.46 -38.58
C THR A 499 -6.67 3.12 -39.22
N SER A 500 -6.29 3.16 -40.49
CA SER A 500 -5.67 2.05 -41.21
C SER A 500 -4.14 2.09 -41.18
N ILE A 501 -3.48 0.95 -41.39
CA ILE A 501 -2.01 0.86 -41.47
C ILE A 501 -1.46 1.48 -42.78
N THR A 502 -0.30 2.13 -42.72
CA THR A 502 0.36 2.68 -43.93
C THR A 502 1.04 1.57 -44.75
N GLY A 503 1.33 1.85 -46.02
CA GLY A 503 2.11 0.92 -46.86
C GLY A 503 3.50 0.65 -46.30
N ASP A 504 4.23 1.70 -45.92
CA ASP A 504 5.57 1.61 -45.31
C ASP A 504 5.59 0.78 -44.01
N ASP A 505 4.57 0.96 -43.16
CA ASP A 505 4.40 0.19 -41.93
C ASP A 505 4.11 -1.30 -42.23
N TYR A 506 3.35 -1.61 -43.27
CA TYR A 506 3.07 -3.00 -43.67
C TYR A 506 4.25 -3.68 -44.38
N GLU A 507 5.05 -2.93 -45.16
CA GLU A 507 6.36 -3.41 -45.64
C GLU A 507 7.28 -3.74 -44.46
N ARG A 508 7.25 -2.95 -43.39
CA ARG A 508 8.02 -3.23 -42.17
C ARG A 508 7.57 -4.50 -41.46
N VAL A 509 6.26 -4.76 -41.36
CA VAL A 509 5.74 -6.02 -40.79
C VAL A 509 6.26 -7.23 -41.58
N LYS A 510 6.21 -7.19 -42.91
CA LYS A 510 6.75 -8.26 -43.78
C LYS A 510 8.26 -8.42 -43.60
N PHE A 511 9.02 -7.34 -43.59
CA PHE A 511 10.47 -7.38 -43.34
C PHE A 511 10.81 -7.98 -41.97
N VAL A 512 10.08 -7.63 -40.91
CA VAL A 512 10.28 -8.20 -39.57
C VAL A 512 9.98 -9.70 -39.56
N TRP A 513 8.90 -10.14 -40.21
CA TRP A 513 8.54 -11.56 -40.32
C TRP A 513 9.62 -12.37 -41.02
N GLU A 514 10.14 -11.88 -42.16
CA GLU A 514 11.23 -12.51 -42.91
C GLU A 514 12.56 -12.48 -42.14
N TYR A 515 12.92 -11.35 -41.53
CA TYR A 515 14.20 -11.17 -40.83
C TYR A 515 14.34 -12.04 -39.58
N HIS A 516 13.24 -12.30 -38.87
CA HIS A 516 13.19 -13.19 -37.71
C HIS A 516 12.77 -14.64 -38.05
N ASP A 517 12.63 -14.97 -39.34
CA ASP A 517 12.21 -16.29 -39.85
C ASP A 517 10.93 -16.84 -39.18
N MET A 518 9.95 -15.95 -38.94
CA MET A 518 8.72 -16.25 -38.21
C MET A 518 7.90 -17.34 -38.92
N LYS A 519 7.37 -18.29 -38.15
CA LYS A 519 6.58 -19.42 -38.65
C LYS A 519 5.09 -19.25 -38.40
N SER A 520 4.71 -18.36 -37.49
CA SER A 520 3.35 -18.20 -36.97
C SER A 520 3.09 -16.79 -36.44
N ILE A 521 1.81 -16.40 -36.32
CA ILE A 521 1.42 -15.16 -35.64
C ILE A 521 1.88 -15.16 -34.16
N LYS A 522 2.03 -16.33 -33.52
CA LYS A 522 2.63 -16.48 -32.19
C LYS A 522 4.06 -15.95 -32.12
N ASP A 523 4.87 -16.16 -33.16
CA ASP A 523 6.25 -15.63 -33.22
C ASP A 523 6.25 -14.10 -33.33
N LEU A 524 5.29 -13.54 -34.09
CA LEU A 524 5.08 -12.09 -34.18
C LEU A 524 4.62 -11.49 -32.86
N LEU A 525 3.75 -12.17 -32.10
CA LEU A 525 3.33 -11.77 -30.75
C LEU A 525 4.51 -11.77 -29.76
N ILE A 526 5.30 -12.85 -29.75
CA ILE A 526 6.49 -12.99 -28.90
C ILE A 526 7.51 -11.89 -29.20
N TRP A 527 7.77 -11.63 -30.50
CA TRP A 527 8.64 -10.52 -30.91
C TRP A 527 8.08 -9.18 -30.47
N TYR A 528 6.78 -8.94 -30.68
CA TYR A 528 6.12 -7.68 -30.36
C TYR A 528 6.19 -7.35 -28.86
N ASN A 529 5.66 -8.22 -28.00
CA ASN A 529 5.56 -8.02 -26.55
C ASN A 529 6.96 -7.94 -25.89
N ASN A 530 7.98 -8.58 -26.47
CA ASN A 530 9.38 -8.42 -26.03
C ASN A 530 9.96 -7.01 -26.26
N LEU A 531 9.46 -6.24 -27.24
CA LEU A 531 9.88 -4.85 -27.47
C LEU A 531 9.44 -3.92 -26.33
N ASP A 532 8.41 -4.27 -25.57
CA ASP A 532 7.90 -3.45 -24.48
C ASP A 532 8.56 -3.77 -23.12
N VAL A 533 9.49 -4.76 -23.05
CA VAL A 533 10.34 -5.02 -21.87
C VAL A 533 11.84 -4.75 -22.05
N VAL A 534 12.44 -5.04 -23.22
CA VAL A 534 13.89 -4.89 -23.45
C VAL A 534 14.42 -3.45 -23.31
N PRO A 535 13.85 -2.44 -23.99
CA PRO A 535 14.23 -1.05 -23.77
C PRO A 535 13.73 -0.52 -22.42
N PHE A 536 12.71 -1.15 -21.82
CA PHE A 536 12.13 -0.71 -20.54
C PHE A 536 13.17 -0.73 -19.42
N ILE A 537 13.94 -1.83 -19.29
CA ILE A 537 15.05 -1.95 -18.34
C ILE A 537 16.03 -0.79 -18.48
N LYS A 538 16.36 -0.42 -19.73
CA LYS A 538 17.35 0.63 -20.03
C LYS A 538 16.80 2.02 -19.70
N ALA A 539 15.53 2.28 -20.00
CA ALA A 539 14.84 3.52 -19.63
C ALA A 539 14.71 3.67 -18.10
N ILE A 540 14.38 2.60 -17.38
CA ILE A 540 14.32 2.58 -15.92
C ILE A 540 15.71 2.82 -15.32
N LYS A 541 16.76 2.14 -15.81
CA LYS A 541 18.15 2.38 -15.36
C LYS A 541 18.52 3.87 -15.52
N ALA A 542 18.23 4.47 -16.68
CA ALA A 542 18.46 5.91 -16.92
C ALA A 542 17.60 6.83 -16.02
N GLN A 543 16.33 6.50 -15.76
CA GLN A 543 15.47 7.27 -14.85
C GLN A 543 15.98 7.22 -13.40
N ARG A 544 16.54 6.10 -12.95
CA ARG A 544 17.10 5.98 -11.59
C ARG A 544 18.35 6.84 -11.40
N GLU A 545 19.20 6.99 -12.42
CA GLU A 545 20.35 7.91 -12.40
C GLU A 545 19.97 9.41 -12.36
N LEU A 546 18.68 9.76 -12.53
CA LEU A 546 18.17 11.09 -12.20
C LEU A 546 17.93 11.23 -10.69
N PHE A 547 17.25 10.26 -10.07
CA PHE A 547 16.90 10.31 -8.63
C PHE A 547 18.11 10.12 -7.70
N LYS A 548 19.12 9.34 -8.11
CA LYS A 548 20.39 9.21 -7.37
C LYS A 548 21.11 10.55 -7.16
N ARG A 549 20.92 11.54 -8.04
CA ARG A 549 21.48 12.90 -7.89
C ARG A 549 20.94 13.66 -6.68
N PHE A 550 19.80 13.20 -6.14
CA PHE A 550 19.19 13.70 -4.93
C PHE A 550 19.32 12.72 -3.74
N ASP A 551 20.23 11.74 -3.83
CA ASP A 551 20.46 10.70 -2.81
C ASP A 551 19.27 9.75 -2.56
N LEU A 552 18.26 9.74 -3.46
CA LEU A 552 17.02 8.95 -3.33
C LEU A 552 17.06 7.65 -4.14
N ASP A 553 16.60 6.55 -3.55
CA ASP A 553 16.27 5.35 -4.33
C ASP A 553 14.81 5.43 -4.83
N MET A 554 14.63 5.40 -6.15
CA MET A 554 13.33 5.54 -6.80
C MET A 554 12.24 4.59 -6.28
N PHE A 555 12.59 3.36 -5.86
CA PHE A 555 11.61 2.35 -5.43
C PHE A 555 11.51 2.19 -3.92
N ALA A 556 12.58 2.50 -3.16
CA ALA A 556 12.58 2.44 -1.71
C ALA A 556 12.13 3.76 -1.04
N ASP A 557 12.40 4.92 -1.66
CA ASP A 557 12.03 6.23 -1.09
C ASP A 557 10.61 6.69 -1.46
N GLY A 558 9.98 6.17 -2.52
CA GLY A 558 8.63 6.56 -2.94
C GLY A 558 7.91 5.52 -3.79
N VAL A 559 6.59 5.68 -3.94
CA VAL A 559 5.71 4.89 -4.84
C VAL A 559 5.11 5.74 -5.97
N SER A 560 5.58 6.97 -6.13
CA SER A 560 5.14 7.92 -7.15
C SER A 560 6.11 9.10 -7.27
N LEU A 561 6.05 9.82 -8.40
CA LEU A 561 6.83 11.04 -8.63
C LEU A 561 6.56 12.12 -7.57
N PRO A 562 5.30 12.47 -7.20
CA PRO A 562 5.05 13.46 -6.15
C PRO A 562 5.72 13.14 -4.80
N GLY A 563 5.75 11.87 -4.39
CA GLY A 563 6.41 11.47 -3.13
C GLY A 563 7.94 11.55 -3.18
N LEU A 564 8.55 11.39 -4.36
CA LEU A 564 9.97 11.65 -4.56
C LEU A 564 10.24 13.17 -4.63
N SER A 565 9.40 13.93 -5.34
CA SER A 565 9.50 15.40 -5.42
C SER A 565 9.36 16.08 -4.04
N GLU A 566 8.45 15.60 -3.18
CA GLU A 566 8.33 16.06 -1.79
C GLU A 566 9.66 15.89 -1.04
N LYS A 567 10.31 14.74 -1.18
CA LYS A 567 11.62 14.47 -0.55
C LYS A 567 12.71 15.42 -1.06
N VAL A 568 12.80 15.67 -2.37
CA VAL A 568 13.76 16.61 -2.96
C VAL A 568 13.53 18.04 -2.48
N MET A 569 12.26 18.46 -2.37
CA MET A 569 11.87 19.77 -1.87
C MET A 569 12.38 19.99 -0.43
N TYR A 570 12.03 19.09 0.50
CA TYR A 570 12.46 19.22 1.90
C TYR A 570 13.98 19.03 2.09
N GLN A 571 14.64 18.18 1.30
CA GLN A 571 16.11 18.12 1.28
C GLN A 571 16.73 19.49 0.98
N THR A 572 16.15 20.21 0.02
CA THR A 572 16.65 21.54 -0.41
C THR A 572 16.54 22.57 0.73
N CYS A 573 15.50 22.52 1.56
CA CYS A 573 15.37 23.36 2.76
C CYS A 573 16.56 23.20 3.74
N PHE A 574 17.06 21.97 3.92
CA PHE A 574 18.20 21.70 4.80
C PHE A 574 19.57 22.00 4.17
N ASN A 575 19.64 22.03 2.83
CA ASN A 575 20.87 22.38 2.11
C ASN A 575 21.10 23.91 2.06
N ASN A 576 20.02 24.70 2.01
CA ASN A 576 20.05 26.16 1.85
C ASN A 576 20.02 26.97 3.17
N LEU A 577 20.36 26.33 4.30
CA LEU A 577 20.37 26.95 5.63
C LEU A 577 21.29 28.17 5.68
N GLN A 578 20.76 29.30 6.14
CA GLN A 578 21.52 30.52 6.38
C GLN A 578 22.37 30.40 7.65
N TYR A 579 23.50 31.09 7.68
CA TYR A 579 24.40 31.10 8.83
C TYR A 579 24.35 32.45 9.53
N PRO A 580 24.42 32.50 10.88
CA PRO A 580 24.54 33.76 11.61
C PRO A 580 25.75 34.58 11.17
N ASP A 581 25.60 35.91 11.20
CA ASP A 581 26.69 36.86 10.99
C ASP A 581 27.85 36.61 11.97
N LYS A 582 29.07 36.85 11.49
CA LYS A 582 30.35 36.67 12.20
C LYS A 582 31.10 38.00 12.38
N LYS A 583 30.39 39.13 12.25
CA LYS A 583 30.86 40.48 12.62
C LYS A 583 31.34 40.51 14.08
N PRO A 584 32.62 40.86 14.34
CA PRO A 584 33.20 40.88 15.69
C PRO A 584 32.37 41.69 16.70
N ALA A 585 32.37 41.25 17.95
CA ALA A 585 31.90 42.07 19.07
C ALA A 585 33.02 42.98 19.60
N ASN A 586 32.66 43.95 20.44
CA ASN A 586 33.62 44.82 21.12
C ASN A 586 34.56 44.01 22.01
N ALA A 587 35.82 44.42 22.09
CA ALA A 587 36.83 43.73 22.89
C ALA A 587 36.60 43.86 24.40
N PHE A 588 36.76 42.76 25.14
CA PHE A 588 36.71 42.74 26.60
C PHE A 588 37.59 41.62 27.18
N GLN A 589 37.97 41.76 28.45
CA GLN A 589 38.71 40.73 29.19
C GLN A 589 37.74 39.76 29.88
N PHE A 590 38.06 38.46 29.90
CA PHE A 590 37.18 37.44 30.48
C PHE A 590 36.94 37.69 31.98
N PRO A 591 35.69 37.60 32.47
CA PRO A 591 35.36 37.92 33.86
C PRO A 591 36.00 36.94 34.87
N ALA A 592 37.08 37.36 35.52
CA ALA A 592 37.78 36.55 36.54
C ALA A 592 36.85 36.02 37.65
N LYS A 593 35.79 36.78 37.99
CA LYS A 593 34.70 36.36 38.91
C LYS A 593 34.06 34.99 38.57
N ARG A 594 34.11 34.53 37.31
CA ARG A 594 33.57 33.22 36.90
C ARG A 594 34.49 32.03 37.23
N MET A 595 35.80 32.24 37.43
CA MET A 595 36.79 31.16 37.58
C MET A 595 36.52 30.24 38.77
N GLY A 596 36.08 30.79 39.91
CA GLY A 596 35.73 30.00 41.10
C GLY A 596 34.62 28.98 40.83
N GLY A 597 33.60 29.37 40.05
CA GLY A 597 32.49 28.48 39.70
C GLY A 597 32.93 27.27 38.87
N TYR A 598 33.83 27.46 37.91
CA TYR A 598 34.37 26.35 37.10
C TYR A 598 35.24 25.40 37.94
N LYS A 599 36.06 25.93 38.85
CA LYS A 599 36.88 25.14 39.78
C LYS A 599 36.02 24.29 40.73
N ILE A 600 34.92 24.83 41.24
CA ILE A 600 33.96 24.10 42.09
C ILE A 600 33.23 23.00 41.29
N GLN A 601 32.82 23.27 40.04
CA GLN A 601 32.19 22.27 39.18
C GLN A 601 33.10 21.05 38.95
N ASP A 602 34.38 21.27 38.64
CA ASP A 602 35.31 20.18 38.37
C ASP A 602 35.71 19.41 39.62
N ALA A 603 35.90 20.10 40.76
CA ALA A 603 36.13 19.44 42.04
C ALA A 603 34.95 18.51 42.40
N LYS A 604 33.70 18.97 42.26
CA LYS A 604 32.49 18.16 42.48
C LYS A 604 32.38 16.98 41.50
N ALA A 605 32.84 17.15 40.26
CA ALA A 605 32.84 16.12 39.22
C ALA A 605 34.10 15.23 39.20
N LYS A 606 35.05 15.41 40.14
CA LYS A 606 36.37 14.75 40.18
C LYS A 606 37.21 14.91 38.89
N ARG A 607 37.05 16.03 38.18
CA ARG A 607 37.80 16.36 36.95
C ARG A 607 39.01 17.23 37.24
N LYS A 608 40.05 17.16 36.40
CA LYS A 608 41.21 18.06 36.47
C LYS A 608 40.82 19.48 36.05
N PHE A 609 41.18 20.48 36.85
CA PHE A 609 41.12 21.90 36.50
C PHE A 609 42.53 22.42 36.21
N GLY A 610 42.68 23.20 35.14
CA GLY A 610 43.96 23.70 34.64
C GLY A 610 43.76 24.69 33.50
N MET A 611 42.76 25.57 33.64
CA MET A 611 42.40 26.59 32.67
C MET A 611 42.89 27.96 33.13
N THR A 612 43.53 28.73 32.25
CA THR A 612 44.08 30.05 32.58
C THR A 612 43.22 31.21 32.06
N LEU A 613 43.28 32.36 32.73
CA LEU A 613 42.56 33.56 32.28
C LEU A 613 43.15 34.11 30.96
N GLU A 614 44.46 34.00 30.80
CA GLU A 614 45.18 34.37 29.57
C GLU A 614 44.76 33.52 28.37
N HIS A 615 44.59 32.20 28.55
CA HIS A 615 44.04 31.33 27.51
C HIS A 615 42.59 31.69 27.17
N LEU A 616 41.76 32.03 28.15
CA LEU A 616 40.38 32.50 27.91
C LEU A 616 40.34 33.82 27.12
N ASN A 617 41.23 34.77 27.41
CA ASN A 617 41.37 36.02 26.66
C ASN A 617 41.89 35.77 25.23
N THR A 618 42.84 34.84 25.08
CA THR A 618 43.34 34.38 23.78
C THR A 618 42.24 33.72 22.94
N LEU A 619 41.37 32.91 23.56
CA LEU A 619 40.22 32.29 22.90
C LEU A 619 39.13 33.31 22.54
N LEU A 620 38.88 34.33 23.39
CA LEU A 620 37.98 35.44 23.06
C LEU A 620 38.43 36.17 21.79
N GLN A 621 39.72 36.53 21.69
CA GLN A 621 40.30 37.15 20.50
C GLN A 621 40.19 36.24 19.26
N LYS A 622 40.61 34.97 19.37
CA LYS A 622 40.51 33.99 18.27
C LYS A 622 39.07 33.75 17.80
N GLN A 623 38.08 33.87 18.71
CA GLN A 623 36.66 33.77 18.40
C GLN A 623 36.00 35.11 18.01
N LYS A 624 36.76 36.19 17.80
CA LYS A 624 36.23 37.53 17.48
C LYS A 624 35.19 38.05 18.49
N TYR A 625 35.34 37.65 19.75
CA TYR A 625 34.41 37.93 20.85
C TYR A 625 32.97 37.38 20.59
N LEU A 626 32.85 36.28 19.84
CA LEU A 626 31.57 35.63 19.52
C LEU A 626 31.39 34.29 20.25
N CYS A 627 30.13 33.93 20.52
CA CYS A 627 29.75 32.61 21.03
C CYS A 627 30.14 31.50 20.03
N GLY A 628 31.01 30.58 20.44
CA GLY A 628 31.47 29.46 19.59
C GLY A 628 30.41 28.41 19.26
N LEU A 629 29.15 28.60 19.69
CA LEU A 629 28.01 27.70 19.48
C LEU A 629 26.88 28.32 18.64
N CYS A 630 26.58 29.61 18.82
CA CYS A 630 25.49 30.32 18.12
C CYS A 630 25.92 31.67 17.50
N TYR A 631 27.21 31.99 17.51
CA TYR A 631 27.83 33.22 16.98
C TYR A 631 27.32 34.56 17.52
N CYS A 632 26.38 34.59 18.48
CA CYS A 632 25.96 35.84 19.12
C CYS A 632 27.15 36.58 19.72
N GLN A 633 27.13 37.91 19.61
CA GLN A 633 28.14 38.78 20.21
C GLN A 633 28.19 38.60 21.74
N LEU A 634 29.39 38.61 22.30
CA LEU A 634 29.62 38.45 23.73
C LEU A 634 29.99 39.77 24.40
N THR A 635 29.77 39.78 25.70
CA THR A 635 30.16 40.81 26.67
C THR A 635 30.73 40.11 27.91
N ALA A 636 31.38 40.87 28.80
CA ALA A 636 31.93 40.33 30.04
C ALA A 636 30.89 39.55 30.89
N ASP A 637 29.63 39.98 30.92
CA ASP A 637 28.59 39.29 31.68
C ASP A 637 27.90 38.15 30.90
N THR A 638 27.91 38.15 29.57
CA THR A 638 27.29 37.07 28.77
C THR A 638 28.25 35.92 28.43
N ALA A 639 29.56 36.14 28.47
CA ALA A 639 30.58 35.12 28.17
C ALA A 639 30.69 34.01 29.21
N SER A 640 31.04 32.80 28.76
CA SER A 640 31.32 31.63 29.57
C SER A 640 32.38 30.74 28.92
N ALA A 641 33.15 30.01 29.73
CA ALA A 641 33.94 28.88 29.29
C ALA A 641 33.05 27.63 29.23
N ASP A 642 33.04 26.94 28.09
CA ASP A 642 32.35 25.66 27.88
C ASP A 642 33.35 24.58 27.47
N ARG A 643 33.13 23.33 27.89
CA ARG A 643 34.08 22.21 27.75
C ARG A 643 33.86 21.48 26.43
N ILE A 644 34.90 21.40 25.59
CA ILE A 644 34.86 20.70 24.30
C ILE A 644 34.47 19.23 24.50
N ASN A 645 35.11 18.56 25.46
CA ASN A 645 34.72 17.25 25.98
C ASN A 645 34.27 17.38 27.44
N ASN A 646 33.01 17.00 27.74
CA ASN A 646 32.43 17.07 29.08
C ASN A 646 33.01 16.04 30.08
N ASN A 647 33.67 14.99 29.59
CA ASN A 647 34.35 14.00 30.43
C ASN A 647 35.70 14.53 30.96
N LEU A 648 36.25 15.56 30.31
CA LEU A 648 37.41 16.31 30.76
C LEU A 648 36.97 17.58 31.50
N GLY A 649 37.79 18.08 32.42
CA GLY A 649 37.51 19.33 33.14
C GLY A 649 37.90 20.56 32.34
N HIS A 650 37.83 21.73 32.97
CA HIS A 650 38.30 22.98 32.39
C HIS A 650 39.83 23.01 32.43
N ILE A 651 40.45 22.57 31.34
CA ILE A 651 41.89 22.63 31.08
C ILE A 651 42.12 23.37 29.76
N ASP A 652 43.22 24.11 29.65
CA ASP A 652 43.58 24.79 28.41
C ASP A 652 43.66 23.77 27.24
N GLY A 653 43.08 24.11 26.09
CA GLY A 653 42.86 23.20 24.97
C GLY A 653 41.57 22.36 25.02
N ASN A 654 40.86 22.24 26.16
CA ASN A 654 39.51 21.65 26.25
C ASN A 654 38.39 22.71 26.31
N ILE A 655 38.66 23.96 25.93
CA ILE A 655 37.73 25.08 26.13
C ILE A 655 37.27 25.71 24.80
N LEU A 656 35.98 26.02 24.75
CA LEU A 656 35.33 26.87 23.77
C LEU A 656 34.66 28.03 24.52
N ILE A 657 34.81 29.28 24.08
CA ILE A 657 34.03 30.37 24.65
C ILE A 657 32.60 30.30 24.09
N SER A 658 31.59 30.32 24.96
CA SER A 658 30.18 30.40 24.58
C SER A 658 29.52 31.59 25.28
N CYS A 659 28.27 31.88 24.91
CA CYS A 659 27.39 32.61 25.82
C CYS A 659 26.89 31.67 26.93
N VAL A 660 26.55 32.23 28.11
CA VAL A 660 26.00 31.47 29.25
C VAL A 660 24.76 30.65 28.84
N LYS A 661 23.84 31.25 28.05
CA LYS A 661 22.63 30.56 27.56
C LYS A 661 22.96 29.26 26.82
N CYS A 662 23.99 29.25 25.98
CA CYS A 662 24.38 28.06 25.23
C CYS A 662 25.08 26.99 26.09
N ASN A 663 25.93 27.38 27.06
CA ASN A 663 26.59 26.43 27.98
C ASN A 663 25.53 25.65 28.76
N THR A 664 24.62 26.36 29.42
CA THR A 664 23.52 25.76 30.20
C THR A 664 22.60 24.89 29.35
N ALA A 665 22.27 25.34 28.12
CA ALA A 665 21.37 24.61 27.24
C ALA A 665 22.01 23.38 26.55
N ARG A 666 23.34 23.33 26.39
CA ARG A 666 24.02 22.21 25.73
C ARG A 666 24.04 20.92 26.55
N LYS A 667 24.09 21.03 27.88
CA LYS A 667 24.16 19.89 28.81
C LYS A 667 25.31 18.93 28.39
N ASP A 668 24.96 17.72 27.99
CA ASP A 668 25.81 16.62 27.54
C ASP A 668 25.98 16.54 26.01
N MET A 669 25.19 17.27 25.21
CA MET A 669 25.22 17.23 23.74
C MET A 669 26.61 17.56 23.18
N SER A 670 27.02 16.85 22.12
CA SER A 670 28.26 17.13 21.39
C SER A 670 28.25 18.53 20.78
N LEU A 671 29.43 19.16 20.66
CA LEU A 671 29.54 20.50 20.04
C LEU A 671 28.96 20.54 18.63
N GLY A 672 29.17 19.49 17.83
CA GLY A 672 28.64 19.39 16.46
C GLY A 672 27.11 19.34 16.45
N GLY A 673 26.52 18.44 17.25
CA GLY A 673 25.06 18.32 17.35
C GLY A 673 24.39 19.58 17.88
N PHE A 674 25.00 20.24 18.87
CA PHE A 674 24.45 21.48 19.41
C PHE A 674 24.63 22.69 18.48
N ARG A 675 25.76 22.80 17.77
CA ARG A 675 25.93 23.80 16.69
C ARG A 675 24.91 23.61 15.58
N TYR A 676 24.65 22.37 15.16
CA TYR A 676 23.61 22.09 14.16
C TYR A 676 22.22 22.42 14.69
N LYS A 677 21.90 22.10 15.96
CA LYS A 677 20.65 22.58 16.60
C LYS A 677 20.55 24.10 16.58
N LYS A 678 21.62 24.85 16.88
CA LYS A 678 21.63 26.33 16.82
C LYS A 678 21.55 26.88 15.39
N LEU A 679 22.03 26.16 14.38
CA LEU A 679 21.83 26.52 12.97
C LEU A 679 20.36 26.34 12.56
N LEU A 680 19.71 25.26 13.00
CA LEU A 680 18.28 25.03 12.77
C LEU A 680 17.40 26.04 13.53
N GLU A 681 17.71 26.34 14.79
CA GLU A 681 17.03 27.41 15.55
C GLU A 681 17.17 28.79 14.88
N PHE A 682 18.32 29.08 14.23
CA PHE A 682 18.53 30.33 13.49
C PHE A 682 17.75 30.40 12.16
N ASN A 683 17.31 29.26 11.64
CA ASN A 683 16.48 29.15 10.43
C ASN A 683 15.05 28.70 10.77
N SER A 684 14.56 28.94 11.99
CA SER A 684 13.23 28.46 12.40
C SER A 684 12.12 29.05 11.53
N ASP A 685 12.29 30.28 11.03
CA ASP A 685 11.42 30.96 10.07
C ASP A 685 11.34 30.26 8.70
N ARG A 686 12.39 29.51 8.32
CA ARG A 686 12.54 28.84 7.01
C ARG A 686 12.29 27.32 7.05
N LEU A 687 11.83 26.79 8.18
CA LEU A 687 11.69 25.35 8.41
C LEU A 687 10.27 25.01 8.85
N VAL A 688 9.72 23.92 8.31
CA VAL A 688 8.39 23.42 8.71
C VAL A 688 8.52 22.64 10.02
N TYR A 689 7.70 22.98 11.01
CA TYR A 689 7.61 22.24 12.28
C TYR A 689 6.39 21.31 12.29
N SER A 690 6.51 20.21 13.02
CA SER A 690 5.37 19.38 13.39
C SER A 690 4.52 20.13 14.41
N ILE A 691 3.23 20.25 14.12
CA ILE A 691 2.25 20.75 15.09
C ILE A 691 2.32 19.88 16.34
N ASP A 692 2.54 20.52 17.48
CA ASP A 692 2.69 19.89 18.79
C ASP A 692 1.42 20.05 19.64
N ARG A 693 1.53 19.69 20.92
CA ARG A 693 0.40 19.76 21.86
C ARG A 693 -0.03 21.19 22.21
N GLU A 694 0.86 22.18 22.05
CA GLU A 694 0.56 23.60 22.20
C GLU A 694 -0.27 24.11 21.00
N GLU A 695 0.14 23.78 19.77
CA GLU A 695 -0.50 24.23 18.53
C GLU A 695 -1.73 23.39 18.10
N LYS A 696 -2.10 22.35 18.85
CA LYS A 696 -3.20 21.39 18.51
C LYS A 696 -4.52 22.04 18.08
N ASP A 697 -4.87 23.19 18.67
CA ASP A 697 -6.15 23.86 18.41
C ASP A 697 -6.09 24.66 17.09
N ILE A 698 -4.88 25.07 16.66
CA ILE A 698 -4.64 25.65 15.33
C ILE A 698 -4.80 24.56 14.26
N TYR A 699 -4.33 23.32 14.51
CA TYR A 699 -4.59 22.20 13.59
C TYR A 699 -6.09 21.96 13.37
N ALA A 700 -6.91 21.99 14.42
CA ALA A 700 -8.35 21.85 14.30
C ALA A 700 -8.95 22.97 13.41
N LYS A 701 -8.58 24.25 13.65
CA LYS A 701 -9.02 25.39 12.84
C LYS A 701 -8.57 25.32 11.38
N MET A 702 -7.33 24.89 11.11
CA MET A 702 -6.85 24.72 9.74
C MET A 702 -7.59 23.57 9.05
N LYS A 703 -7.72 22.43 9.72
CA LYS A 703 -8.35 21.21 9.19
C LYS A 703 -9.82 21.40 8.80
N SER A 704 -10.59 22.21 9.54
CA SER A 704 -11.98 22.54 9.16
C SER A 704 -12.09 23.42 7.91
N ASN A 705 -11.07 24.28 7.67
CA ASN A 705 -11.07 25.28 6.61
C ASN A 705 -10.27 24.88 5.36
N ILE A 706 -9.49 23.79 5.40
CA ILE A 706 -8.86 23.21 4.21
C ILE A 706 -9.95 22.70 3.25
N ALA A 707 -9.94 23.25 2.03
CA ALA A 707 -10.75 22.81 0.91
C ALA A 707 -9.91 21.98 -0.08
N GLY A 708 -10.57 21.10 -0.85
CA GLY A 708 -9.96 20.43 -1.99
C GLY A 708 -9.85 21.34 -3.23
N GLY A 709 -9.29 20.80 -4.31
CA GLY A 709 -9.26 21.51 -5.60
C GLY A 709 -10.68 21.81 -6.13
N PRO A 710 -10.94 23.02 -6.66
CA PRO A 710 -12.28 23.41 -7.08
C PRO A 710 -12.73 22.68 -8.35
N SER A 711 -13.87 21.98 -8.27
CA SER A 711 -14.49 21.26 -9.39
C SER A 711 -15.80 21.92 -9.80
N ILE A 712 -15.72 22.90 -10.70
CA ILE A 712 -16.85 23.77 -11.09
C ILE A 712 -17.38 23.39 -12.48
N ILE A 713 -18.71 23.25 -12.62
CA ILE A 713 -19.36 22.91 -13.89
C ILE A 713 -20.18 24.11 -14.39
N PHE A 714 -19.54 25.00 -15.16
CA PHE A 714 -20.17 26.16 -15.77
C PHE A 714 -21.22 25.80 -16.83
N ASN A 715 -21.03 24.69 -17.53
CA ASN A 715 -21.98 24.14 -18.49
C ASN A 715 -21.80 22.61 -18.58
N ARG A 716 -22.91 21.86 -18.54
CA ARG A 716 -22.92 20.39 -18.65
C ARG A 716 -22.77 19.87 -20.08
N TYR A 717 -23.02 20.69 -21.10
CA TYR A 717 -22.95 20.28 -22.51
C TYR A 717 -22.53 21.42 -23.44
N ALA A 718 -21.40 21.22 -24.14
CA ALA A 718 -20.90 22.13 -25.15
C ALA A 718 -20.66 21.39 -26.48
N LYS A 719 -21.25 21.90 -27.57
CA LYS A 719 -21.05 21.41 -28.93
C LYS A 719 -20.69 22.55 -29.88
N ARG A 720 -19.68 22.30 -30.71
CA ARG A 720 -19.18 23.23 -31.72
C ARG A 720 -20.29 23.64 -32.70
N ASN A 721 -20.35 24.92 -33.02
CA ASN A 721 -21.36 25.61 -33.84
C ASN A 721 -22.80 25.66 -33.27
N GLU A 722 -23.10 25.00 -32.15
CA GLU A 722 -24.47 24.93 -31.60
C GLU A 722 -24.60 25.64 -30.24
N THR A 723 -23.70 25.37 -29.29
CA THR A 723 -23.78 25.97 -27.95
C THR A 723 -23.43 27.45 -27.99
N LYS A 724 -24.32 28.29 -27.46
CA LYS A 724 -24.02 29.70 -27.16
C LYS A 724 -23.27 29.81 -25.82
N ILE A 725 -22.24 30.63 -25.79
CA ILE A 725 -21.41 30.95 -24.61
C ILE A 725 -21.61 32.42 -24.20
N ARG A 726 -20.94 32.86 -23.13
CA ARG A 726 -21.06 34.21 -22.54
C ARG A 726 -21.05 35.33 -23.60
N GLY A 727 -22.03 36.22 -23.50
CA GLY A 727 -22.29 37.27 -24.51
C GLY A 727 -23.00 36.77 -25.78
N GLY A 728 -23.68 35.63 -25.74
CA GLY A 728 -24.46 35.07 -26.86
C GLY A 728 -23.65 34.49 -28.02
N LYS A 729 -22.31 34.51 -27.92
CA LYS A 729 -21.38 34.07 -28.97
C LYS A 729 -21.50 32.56 -29.20
N ILE A 730 -21.37 32.09 -30.44
CA ILE A 730 -21.41 30.66 -30.76
C ILE A 730 -20.07 30.00 -30.48
N CYS A 731 -20.06 28.85 -29.79
CA CYS A 731 -18.86 28.05 -29.53
C CYS A 731 -18.23 27.55 -30.86
N LYS A 732 -16.99 27.97 -31.17
CA LYS A 732 -16.28 27.57 -32.40
C LYS A 732 -15.19 26.51 -32.21
N LYS A 733 -14.70 26.33 -30.97
CA LYS A 733 -13.71 25.34 -30.56
C LYS A 733 -13.88 25.05 -29.07
N ILE A 734 -13.59 23.83 -28.64
CA ILE A 734 -13.49 23.41 -27.24
C ILE A 734 -12.04 23.00 -27.01
N ILE A 735 -11.46 23.38 -25.87
CA ILE A 735 -10.07 23.07 -25.50
C ILE A 735 -10.07 22.73 -24.00
N GLY A 736 -9.47 21.60 -23.64
CA GLY A 736 -9.12 21.29 -22.26
C GLY A 736 -7.69 21.74 -21.97
N TYR A 737 -7.45 22.28 -20.78
CA TYR A 737 -6.13 22.57 -20.25
C TYR A 737 -5.98 21.85 -18.91
N ASP A 738 -4.80 21.31 -18.64
CA ASP A 738 -4.42 20.71 -17.36
C ASP A 738 -3.16 21.41 -16.84
N ALA A 739 -3.05 21.57 -15.52
CA ALA A 739 -1.99 22.33 -14.88
C ALA A 739 -0.87 21.40 -14.40
N ASN A 740 0.19 21.30 -15.22
CA ASN A 740 1.39 20.49 -14.98
C ASN A 740 1.86 20.55 -13.51
N ALA A 741 1.54 19.50 -12.74
CA ALA A 741 1.88 19.35 -11.34
C ALA A 741 1.49 20.54 -10.42
N LEU A 742 0.29 21.10 -10.60
CA LEU A 742 -0.25 22.27 -9.87
C LEU A 742 0.15 22.36 -8.38
N TYR A 743 -0.02 21.29 -7.60
CA TYR A 743 0.32 21.30 -6.17
C TYR A 743 1.83 21.40 -5.89
N LEU A 744 2.69 20.81 -6.73
CA LEU A 744 4.15 20.96 -6.62
C LEU A 744 4.60 22.37 -7.04
N TRP A 745 3.93 22.97 -8.02
CA TRP A 745 4.16 24.39 -8.35
C TRP A 745 3.74 25.30 -7.19
N ALA A 746 2.57 25.08 -6.60
CA ALA A 746 2.11 25.83 -5.43
C ALA A 746 3.07 25.69 -4.23
N LEU A 747 3.54 24.48 -3.93
CA LEU A 747 4.55 24.21 -2.90
C LEU A 747 5.93 24.84 -3.19
N GLY A 748 6.21 25.22 -4.44
CA GLY A 748 7.42 25.93 -4.85
C GLY A 748 7.33 27.47 -4.77
N ASN A 749 6.19 28.02 -4.36
CA ASN A 749 6.03 29.44 -4.05
C ASN A 749 6.26 29.71 -2.55
N GLU A 750 6.11 30.96 -2.11
CA GLU A 750 6.15 31.28 -0.67
C GLU A 750 5.04 30.55 0.08
N MET A 751 5.41 29.90 1.20
CA MET A 751 4.54 29.02 1.99
C MET A 751 4.77 29.26 3.49
N PRO A 752 3.71 29.33 4.33
CA PRO A 752 3.86 29.55 5.76
C PRO A 752 4.75 28.49 6.43
N CYS A 753 5.79 28.94 7.13
CA CYS A 753 6.81 28.12 7.80
C CYS A 753 7.01 28.57 9.25
N GLY A 754 7.76 27.79 10.03
CA GLY A 754 8.05 28.04 11.44
C GLY A 754 7.05 27.45 12.42
N ARG A 755 7.01 28.01 13.63
CA ARG A 755 5.97 27.75 14.65
C ARG A 755 4.70 28.51 14.29
N LEU A 756 3.55 27.90 14.51
CA LEU A 756 2.24 28.50 14.30
C LEU A 756 1.88 29.39 15.49
N THR A 757 1.95 30.70 15.32
CA THR A 757 1.56 31.67 16.34
C THR A 757 0.16 32.23 16.07
N THR A 758 -0.69 32.31 17.09
CA THR A 758 -1.93 33.10 17.02
C THR A 758 -1.63 34.55 17.39
N VAL A 759 -2.22 35.50 16.65
CA VAL A 759 -2.15 36.94 16.92
C VAL A 759 -3.58 37.46 17.05
N ASP A 760 -3.89 38.20 18.11
CA ASP A 760 -5.21 38.78 18.31
C ASP A 760 -5.54 39.83 17.23
N ALA A 761 -6.80 39.89 16.82
CA ALA A 761 -7.25 40.82 15.79
C ALA A 761 -7.10 42.28 16.24
N TYR A 762 -6.40 43.09 15.45
CA TYR A 762 -6.10 44.49 15.78
C TYR A 762 -6.57 45.47 14.69
N PRO A 763 -6.84 46.75 15.02
CA PRO A 763 -7.26 47.75 14.04
C PRO A 763 -6.19 47.98 12.97
N GLY A 764 -6.48 47.59 11.73
CA GLY A 764 -5.56 47.71 10.60
C GLY A 764 -5.11 46.38 9.99
N ILE A 765 -5.29 45.24 10.67
CA ILE A 765 -4.82 43.92 10.21
C ILE A 765 -5.21 43.57 8.76
N VAL A 766 -6.44 43.91 8.33
CA VAL A 766 -6.92 43.69 6.95
C VAL A 766 -6.15 44.57 5.95
N SER A 767 -5.81 45.81 6.32
CA SER A 767 -5.00 46.71 5.49
C SER A 767 -3.56 46.22 5.40
N ASP A 768 -3.00 45.72 6.51
CA ASP A 768 -1.64 45.19 6.53
C ASP A 768 -1.49 43.90 5.69
N ILE A 769 -2.51 43.04 5.68
CA ILE A 769 -2.59 41.87 4.79
C ILE A 769 -2.78 42.30 3.31
N VAL A 770 -3.67 43.25 3.02
CA VAL A 770 -3.91 43.74 1.64
C VAL A 770 -2.71 44.50 1.04
N ASN A 771 -1.75 44.92 1.87
CA ASN A 771 -0.50 45.57 1.45
C ASN A 771 0.74 44.68 1.71
N ASP A 772 0.57 43.35 1.76
CA ASP A 772 1.63 42.33 1.90
C ASP A 772 2.60 42.52 3.08
N LYS A 773 2.18 43.23 4.15
CA LYS A 773 2.97 43.41 5.38
C LYS A 773 2.87 42.22 6.34
N ILE A 774 1.82 41.41 6.20
CA ILE A 774 1.61 40.16 6.94
C ILE A 774 1.37 39.05 5.95
N PHE A 775 2.14 37.97 6.10
CA PHE A 775 1.95 36.72 5.38
C PHE A 775 1.53 35.62 6.36
N GLY A 776 0.42 34.93 6.09
CA GLY A 776 -0.15 33.93 7.01
C GLY A 776 -1.63 33.64 6.74
N PHE A 777 -2.32 33.12 7.75
CA PHE A 777 -3.75 32.78 7.69
C PHE A 777 -4.58 33.77 8.51
N LEU A 778 -5.75 34.16 8.00
CA LEU A 778 -6.71 35.04 8.69
C LEU A 778 -8.05 34.33 8.88
N GLU A 779 -8.58 34.38 10.10
CA GLU A 779 -9.95 33.98 10.42
C GLU A 779 -10.84 35.23 10.37
N CYS A 780 -11.78 35.28 9.42
CA CYS A 780 -12.61 36.47 9.19
C CYS A 780 -13.98 36.16 8.54
N ASP A 781 -14.95 37.04 8.77
CA ASP A 781 -16.22 37.06 8.05
C ASP A 781 -16.07 37.71 6.67
N ILE A 782 -16.57 37.04 5.63
CA ILE A 782 -16.48 37.52 4.24
C ILE A 782 -17.89 37.61 3.64
N ARG A 783 -18.20 38.73 2.97
CA ARG A 783 -19.48 38.96 2.28
C ARG A 783 -19.28 39.56 0.89
N THR A 784 -20.03 39.06 -0.10
CA THR A 784 -20.04 39.65 -1.45
C THR A 784 -20.88 40.93 -1.47
N PRO A 785 -20.34 42.08 -1.90
CA PRO A 785 -21.11 43.31 -2.07
C PRO A 785 -22.29 43.12 -3.04
N PRO A 786 -23.47 43.76 -2.83
CA PRO A 786 -24.65 43.53 -3.66
C PRO A 786 -24.41 43.69 -5.18
N HIS A 787 -23.65 44.71 -5.58
CA HIS A 787 -23.33 45.01 -6.98
C HIS A 787 -22.33 44.02 -7.62
N LEU A 788 -21.71 43.13 -6.85
CA LEU A 788 -20.81 42.07 -7.35
C LEU A 788 -21.44 40.68 -7.31
N LYS A 789 -22.68 40.53 -6.81
CA LYS A 789 -23.35 39.23 -6.71
C LYS A 789 -23.55 38.56 -8.07
N GLU A 790 -23.93 39.31 -9.10
CA GLU A 790 -24.09 38.79 -10.46
C GLU A 790 -22.74 38.33 -11.04
N TYR A 791 -21.69 39.14 -10.90
CA TYR A 791 -20.34 38.82 -11.37
C TYR A 791 -19.79 37.52 -10.73
N PHE A 792 -19.93 37.37 -9.42
CA PHE A 792 -19.49 36.16 -8.69
C PHE A 792 -20.53 35.02 -8.68
N SER A 793 -21.64 35.13 -9.40
CA SER A 793 -22.61 34.03 -9.55
C SER A 793 -22.13 32.95 -10.54
N GLU A 794 -21.30 33.32 -11.52
CA GLU A 794 -20.67 32.36 -12.45
C GLU A 794 -19.55 31.58 -11.75
N MET A 795 -18.74 32.26 -10.93
CA MET A 795 -17.68 31.64 -10.10
C MET A 795 -17.59 32.34 -8.74
N THR A 796 -17.90 31.63 -7.66
CA THR A 796 -17.71 32.15 -6.30
C THR A 796 -16.23 32.19 -5.93
N PRO A 797 -15.71 33.29 -5.34
CA PRO A 797 -14.30 33.42 -4.97
C PRO A 797 -13.96 32.76 -3.62
N ILE A 798 -14.92 32.11 -2.97
CA ILE A 798 -14.80 31.51 -1.65
C ILE A 798 -15.17 30.03 -1.77
N PHE A 799 -14.24 29.15 -1.40
CA PHE A 799 -14.47 27.72 -1.30
C PHE A 799 -14.41 27.32 0.17
N LYS A 800 -15.53 26.88 0.72
CA LYS A 800 -15.63 26.38 2.10
C LYS A 800 -16.42 25.09 2.17
N ASN A 801 -16.05 24.23 3.11
CA ASN A 801 -16.90 23.12 3.50
C ASN A 801 -18.15 23.72 4.21
N THR A 802 -19.34 23.27 3.83
CA THR A 802 -20.60 23.68 4.49
C THR A 802 -21.62 22.57 4.38
N LEU A 803 -22.48 22.45 5.40
CA LEU A 803 -23.72 21.69 5.28
C LEU A 803 -24.71 22.51 4.45
N ILE A 804 -25.57 21.81 3.70
CA ILE A 804 -26.60 22.38 2.83
C ILE A 804 -27.86 21.55 3.05
N ASP A 805 -29.00 22.20 3.31
CA ASP A 805 -30.27 21.48 3.40
C ASP A 805 -30.72 21.03 2.01
N CYS A 806 -30.65 19.71 1.77
CA CYS A 806 -31.06 19.11 0.50
C CYS A 806 -32.58 18.86 0.39
N SER A 807 -33.37 19.38 1.32
CA SER A 807 -34.84 19.35 1.30
C SER A 807 -35.49 20.68 0.92
N ASP A 808 -34.78 21.82 1.09
CA ASP A 808 -35.28 23.15 0.71
C ASP A 808 -35.00 23.48 -0.77
N GLU A 809 -36.06 23.69 -1.54
CA GLU A 809 -35.99 24.07 -2.95
C GLU A 809 -35.31 25.42 -3.16
N ASN A 810 -35.43 26.34 -2.20
CA ASN A 810 -34.83 27.68 -2.27
C ASN A 810 -33.30 27.65 -2.13
N VAL A 811 -32.75 26.57 -1.56
CA VAL A 811 -31.31 26.40 -1.30
C VAL A 811 -30.62 25.61 -2.41
N ILE A 812 -31.23 24.51 -2.88
CA ILE A 812 -30.60 23.63 -3.89
C ILE A 812 -31.25 23.65 -5.28
N GLY A 813 -32.43 24.25 -5.43
CA GLY A 813 -33.20 24.30 -6.67
C GLY A 813 -33.89 22.97 -7.03
N GLN A 814 -35.02 23.09 -7.75
CA GLN A 814 -35.90 21.96 -8.11
C GLN A 814 -35.17 20.78 -8.78
N HIS A 815 -34.15 21.02 -9.60
CA HIS A 815 -33.39 19.95 -10.27
C HIS A 815 -32.67 19.04 -9.26
N MET A 816 -31.96 19.62 -8.29
CA MET A 816 -31.26 18.86 -7.26
C MET A 816 -32.25 18.22 -6.28
N LEU A 817 -33.33 18.93 -5.94
CA LEU A 817 -34.38 18.41 -5.06
C LEU A 817 -35.07 17.18 -5.65
N SER A 818 -35.39 17.21 -6.96
CA SER A 818 -35.93 16.06 -7.69
C SER A 818 -34.95 14.88 -7.75
N THR A 819 -33.64 15.16 -7.83
CA THR A 819 -32.58 14.14 -7.84
C THR A 819 -32.46 13.45 -6.47
N THR A 820 -32.45 14.23 -5.39
CA THR A 820 -32.42 13.75 -4.00
C THR A 820 -33.67 12.91 -3.68
N ARG A 821 -34.85 13.37 -4.09
CA ARG A 821 -36.11 12.63 -3.95
C ARG A 821 -36.12 11.29 -4.72
N ARG A 822 -35.45 11.21 -5.88
CA ARG A 822 -35.27 9.94 -6.62
C ARG A 822 -34.30 8.97 -5.92
N ALA A 823 -33.20 9.49 -5.36
CA ALA A 823 -32.25 8.65 -4.60
C ALA A 823 -32.91 8.02 -3.36
N ASN A 824 -33.62 8.80 -2.55
CA ASN A 824 -34.29 8.30 -1.34
C ASN A 824 -35.38 7.25 -1.63
N LYS A 825 -36.04 7.33 -2.79
CA LYS A 825 -37.00 6.27 -3.22
C LYS A 825 -36.34 4.95 -3.60
N ALA A 826 -35.07 4.95 -3.99
CA ALA A 826 -34.36 3.74 -4.39
C ALA A 826 -33.88 2.89 -3.19
N GLU A 827 -33.70 3.51 -2.02
CA GLU A 827 -33.31 2.82 -0.78
C GLU A 827 -34.49 2.13 -0.10
N GLN A 828 -35.66 2.79 -0.07
CA GLN A 828 -36.87 2.21 0.53
C GLN A 828 -37.31 0.91 -0.16
N SER A 829 -37.00 0.74 -1.44
CA SER A 829 -37.23 -0.51 -2.18
C SER A 829 -36.13 -1.58 -1.99
N GLN A 830 -35.09 -1.34 -1.19
CA GLN A 830 -34.08 -2.34 -0.82
C GLN A 830 -34.25 -2.90 0.61
N LEU A 831 -35.27 -2.44 1.34
CA LEU A 831 -35.59 -2.90 2.71
C LEU A 831 -36.78 -3.87 2.75
N VAL A 832 -37.26 -4.31 1.57
CA VAL A 832 -38.45 -5.18 1.41
C VAL A 832 -38.19 -6.30 0.38
N SER A 833 -36.90 -6.62 0.16
CA SER A 833 -36.39 -7.63 -0.80
C SER A 833 -35.06 -8.18 -0.34
#